data_AF-A0A2E5S6N1-F1
#
_entry.id   AF-A0A2E5S6N1-F1
#
_cell.length_a   1.000
_cell.length_b   1.000
_cell.length_c   1.000
_cell.angle_alpha   90.00
_cell.angle_beta   90.00
_cell.angle_gamma   90.00
#
_symmetry.space_group_name_H-M   'P 1'
#
loop_
_entity.id
_entity.type
_entity.pdbx_description
1 polymer ?
#
loop_
_entity_poly.entity_id
_entity_poly.type
_entity_poly.pdbx_seq_one_letter_code
_entity_poly.pdbx_strand_id
1 'polypeptide(L)'
;MLAYGEKEGLPEEIERDETTGFPLISQADGILELILAYLELPYSVTEHGCGKKASLIIDYLLKLGIPAYGLARGMAMEPDMSPRAMVETDYRKRPSALVASNPLHSLCDLNDERLRSMLLETCSEVDAQEGMIQTGPYILRHDSKVQFVQARSHIYPILWLWDPEEQKAHRLVIDPSLDRSRLFPLADVRQVLHCPEALLFQAPLLGYFRLDVFSLTERQSKQLDSLFASGEFHSSLEELNDAVEDLDQEEHARLIRSINGAQEGSLGDPATWTYANNLMGWERAKDEEQHVNTGRGEALRFQRRALIRAREGREADAPARRAELRETVDHAEILRICSEDAAWSARALAPLADVTMTAVYFNSLLALNHALENGTDLQRFITDPDQLHEMRGLGVRLRRRVDWLAEASMNQEGEIDARALSAPYFEAALETIRQMNAGGLHVCIDLAGNLHGLLIKDEEAYEIRSQGMNAKYLTQSIHHISHIDSVKNAGRFDGRLGVTGGIETAHIFSDLYKYFQRTTLGADCAIRTHVSAFLGEEMTFTGEGVSMPGSAAVAGNAKPEAIHSMKNHEGEVFLDRFLIFLRWIAQKQTDGQVVLLNQFSGKAGDQDLLNACFRPEHFYSRHTFERHIEQGPVLDRLKVPMALVSRIMGIHQEDFFFIGEQAEAAALDFNRRLRDMTLTEQFENVRVTVGITRGESDFVCHEDGKAMRWTLDGELNHAGATAVKDRKDPGVAAARLALEFYRLLAEREERYPGIKGFSGNVRFYPGMNRNVIPGSVSLTLAVQGELPDDEYDSLAQELQGFAVGTLAKKVASGGEGVRLSRMERMSFVNVYGRAVASIDLRATEKEQSQEFRKEMDIMLGDVEKQFSVRVESSLQQQVDPYSLAESGQVLLMERSYGGSHNPNEAELQTDLTRATVLQFQTVNDLFAAKTLPADFNLYRFTEVRIPESYRSKLSHFISGALHDTCNIAAAANRGS
;
A
#
# COMPACT_ATOMS: atom_id res chain seq x y z
N MET A 1 2.71 3.29 -16.29
CA MET A 1 2.82 4.77 -16.33
C MET A 1 1.67 5.35 -15.53
N LEU A 2 1.73 5.23 -14.20
CA LEU A 2 0.67 5.65 -13.29
C LEU A 2 0.36 7.17 -13.44
N ALA A 3 -0.87 7.59 -13.15
CA ALA A 3 -1.39 8.93 -13.43
C ALA A 3 -0.45 10.07 -12.99
N TYR A 4 -0.16 10.96 -13.94
CA TYR A 4 0.18 12.35 -13.70
C TYR A 4 -1.09 13.15 -14.02
N GLY A 5 -2.05 13.11 -13.10
CA GLY A 5 -3.27 13.91 -13.20
C GLY A 5 -3.09 15.26 -12.50
N GLU A 6 -3.83 16.28 -12.93
CA GLU A 6 -3.83 17.63 -12.34
C GLU A 6 -4.39 17.69 -10.90
N LYS A 7 -5.05 16.63 -10.41
CA LYS A 7 -5.71 16.58 -9.09
C LYS A 7 -4.88 15.78 -8.09
N GLU A 8 -4.53 16.42 -6.97
CA GLU A 8 -3.73 15.82 -5.90
C GLU A 8 -4.60 15.23 -4.78
N GLY A 9 -4.64 13.89 -4.69
CA GLY A 9 -5.19 13.14 -3.55
C GLY A 9 -6.08 11.96 -3.97
N LEU A 10 -5.99 10.84 -3.26
CA LEU A 10 -6.91 9.71 -3.45
C LEU A 10 -8.20 9.94 -2.62
N PRO A 11 -9.38 9.53 -3.11
CA PRO A 11 -10.59 9.55 -2.29
C PRO A 11 -10.45 8.60 -1.09
N GLU A 12 -10.75 9.07 0.13
CA GLU A 12 -10.71 8.26 1.37
C GLU A 12 -11.72 7.10 1.34
N GLU A 13 -12.87 7.28 0.68
CA GLU A 13 -13.92 6.28 0.53
C GLU A 13 -14.71 6.52 -0.78
N ILE A 14 -15.09 5.44 -1.48
CA ILE A 14 -15.96 5.53 -2.67
C ILE A 14 -17.41 5.53 -2.20
N GLU A 15 -18.08 6.68 -2.29
CA GLU A 15 -19.51 6.82 -1.98
C GLU A 15 -20.39 6.00 -2.93
N ARG A 16 -21.47 5.42 -2.38
CA ARG A 16 -22.35 4.48 -3.10
C ARG A 16 -23.82 4.75 -2.82
N ASP A 17 -24.65 4.40 -3.80
CA ASP A 17 -26.09 4.31 -3.59
C ASP A 17 -26.41 3.11 -2.69
N GLU A 18 -27.09 3.34 -1.57
CA GLU A 18 -27.38 2.30 -0.58
C GLU A 18 -28.29 1.19 -1.13
N THR A 19 -29.12 1.48 -2.13
CA THR A 19 -30.13 0.55 -2.64
C THR A 19 -29.54 -0.41 -3.65
N THR A 20 -28.77 0.11 -4.61
CA THR A 20 -28.12 -0.69 -5.66
C THR A 20 -26.74 -1.18 -5.24
N GLY A 21 -26.03 -0.42 -4.41
CA GLY A 21 -24.62 -0.63 -4.09
C GLY A 21 -23.65 -0.12 -5.16
N PHE A 22 -24.14 0.52 -6.22
CA PHE A 22 -23.27 1.11 -7.26
C PHE A 22 -22.58 2.37 -6.72
N PRO A 23 -21.34 2.65 -7.14
CA PRO A 23 -20.69 3.93 -6.87
C PRO A 23 -21.49 5.09 -7.46
N LEU A 24 -21.41 6.26 -6.84
CA LEU A 24 -22.03 7.47 -7.40
C LEU A 24 -21.26 7.95 -8.64
N ILE A 25 -21.97 8.54 -9.61
CA ILE A 25 -21.34 9.08 -10.83
C ILE A 25 -20.28 10.16 -10.54
N SER A 26 -20.44 10.90 -9.45
CA SER A 26 -19.47 11.87 -8.94
C SER A 26 -18.11 11.25 -8.55
N GLN A 27 -18.08 9.93 -8.32
CA GLN A 27 -16.86 9.19 -7.95
C GLN A 27 -16.07 8.69 -9.17
N ALA A 28 -16.52 8.93 -10.40
CA ALA A 28 -15.89 8.38 -11.61
C ALA A 28 -14.41 8.80 -11.75
N ASP A 29 -14.10 10.07 -11.54
CA ASP A 29 -12.73 10.60 -11.59
C ASP A 29 -11.84 9.93 -10.53
N GLY A 30 -12.33 9.86 -9.29
CA GLY A 30 -11.58 9.26 -8.17
C GLY A 30 -11.31 7.76 -8.37
N ILE A 31 -12.26 7.02 -8.96
CA ILE A 31 -12.06 5.62 -9.33
C ILE A 31 -10.98 5.48 -10.41
N LEU A 32 -10.99 6.36 -11.42
CA LEU A 32 -9.94 6.35 -12.45
C LEU A 32 -8.57 6.63 -11.85
N GLU A 33 -8.46 7.63 -10.98
CA GLU A 33 -7.21 7.97 -10.29
C GLU A 33 -6.68 6.81 -9.45
N LEU A 34 -7.55 6.12 -8.70
CA LEU A 34 -7.19 4.91 -7.97
C LEU A 34 -6.67 3.81 -8.91
N ILE A 35 -7.39 3.50 -9.99
CA ILE A 35 -6.92 2.49 -10.96
C ILE A 35 -5.59 2.91 -11.58
N LEU A 36 -5.44 4.18 -11.94
CA LEU A 36 -4.20 4.69 -12.49
C LEU A 36 -3.06 4.72 -11.48
N ALA A 37 -3.32 4.73 -10.17
CA ALA A 37 -2.30 4.71 -9.10
C ALA A 37 -1.86 3.28 -8.74
N TYR A 38 -2.73 2.29 -8.91
CA TYR A 38 -2.46 0.90 -8.49
C TYR A 38 -2.24 -0.08 -9.64
N LEU A 39 -2.50 0.28 -10.90
CA LEU A 39 -2.27 -0.65 -12.01
C LEU A 39 -0.77 -0.88 -12.24
N GLU A 40 -0.27 -2.03 -11.78
CA GLU A 40 1.13 -2.49 -11.87
C GLU A 40 1.67 -2.59 -13.31
N LEU A 41 0.80 -2.47 -14.31
CA LEU A 41 1.16 -2.55 -15.72
C LEU A 41 1.11 -1.19 -16.42
N PRO A 42 2.09 -0.89 -17.28
CA PRO A 42 1.99 0.24 -18.18
C PRO A 42 1.02 -0.04 -19.34
N TYR A 43 0.31 1.01 -19.77
CA TYR A 43 -0.84 0.96 -20.70
C TYR A 43 -0.53 0.57 -22.15
N SER A 44 0.69 0.11 -22.46
CA SER A 44 1.14 -0.34 -23.79
C SER A 44 0.58 -1.70 -24.22
N VAL A 45 -0.32 -2.30 -23.42
CA VAL A 45 -0.91 -3.63 -23.61
C VAL A 45 -2.07 -3.64 -24.63
N THR A 46 -2.25 -2.56 -25.40
CA THR A 46 -3.47 -2.27 -26.16
C THR A 46 -3.93 -3.45 -27.02
N GLU A 47 -3.05 -4.06 -27.83
CA GLU A 47 -3.38 -5.27 -28.62
C GLU A 47 -3.17 -6.59 -27.83
N HIS A 48 -2.03 -6.74 -27.17
CA HIS A 48 -1.54 -8.07 -26.79
C HIS A 48 -2.06 -8.63 -25.46
N GLY A 49 -2.80 -7.85 -24.68
CA GLY A 49 -3.29 -8.29 -23.38
C GLY A 49 -4.52 -7.56 -22.89
N CYS A 50 -5.36 -7.04 -23.78
CA CYS A 50 -6.56 -6.31 -23.42
C CYS A 50 -7.46 -7.10 -22.44
N GLY A 51 -7.68 -8.40 -22.67
CA GLY A 51 -8.45 -9.28 -21.77
C GLY A 51 -7.79 -9.50 -20.41
N LYS A 52 -6.46 -9.68 -20.38
CA LYS A 52 -5.65 -9.84 -19.17
C LYS A 52 -5.65 -8.55 -18.33
N LYS A 53 -5.46 -7.40 -18.98
CA LYS A 53 -5.56 -6.07 -18.37
C LYS A 53 -6.96 -5.84 -17.80
N ALA A 54 -8.00 -6.20 -18.54
CA ALA A 54 -9.37 -6.09 -18.03
C ALA A 54 -9.57 -6.93 -16.77
N SER A 55 -8.98 -8.13 -16.68
CA SER A 55 -8.99 -8.95 -15.46
C SER A 55 -8.36 -8.23 -14.27
N LEU A 56 -7.19 -7.60 -14.47
CA LEU A 56 -6.50 -6.84 -13.43
C LEU A 56 -7.34 -5.66 -12.94
N ILE A 57 -7.87 -4.84 -13.85
CA ILE A 57 -8.72 -3.69 -13.48
C ILE A 57 -9.96 -4.16 -12.72
N ILE A 58 -10.62 -5.23 -13.16
CA ILE A 58 -11.79 -5.80 -12.48
C ILE A 58 -11.43 -6.23 -11.05
N ASP A 59 -10.32 -6.95 -10.87
CA ASP A 59 -9.86 -7.38 -9.55
C ASP A 59 -9.57 -6.19 -8.62
N TYR A 60 -8.93 -5.13 -9.12
CA TYR A 60 -8.75 -3.90 -8.34
C TYR A 60 -10.09 -3.25 -7.96
N LEU A 61 -11.04 -3.14 -8.88
CA LEU A 61 -12.37 -2.59 -8.58
C LEU A 61 -13.10 -3.42 -7.52
N LEU A 62 -12.98 -4.76 -7.57
CA LEU A 62 -13.53 -5.65 -6.54
C LEU A 62 -12.86 -5.44 -5.18
N LYS A 63 -11.54 -5.25 -5.13
CA LYS A 63 -10.78 -4.94 -3.90
C LYS A 63 -11.14 -3.57 -3.31
N LEU A 64 -11.49 -2.60 -4.16
CA LEU A 64 -12.10 -1.33 -3.74
C LEU A 64 -13.54 -1.49 -3.23
N GLY A 65 -14.04 -2.72 -3.20
CA GLY A 65 -15.36 -3.11 -2.71
C GLY A 65 -16.50 -2.85 -3.70
N ILE A 66 -16.22 -2.48 -4.95
CA ILE A 66 -17.26 -2.30 -5.97
C ILE A 66 -17.92 -3.67 -6.19
N PRO A 67 -19.26 -3.77 -6.13
CA PRO A 67 -19.93 -5.06 -6.22
C PRO A 67 -19.71 -5.70 -7.59
N ALA A 68 -19.47 -7.02 -7.61
CA ALA A 68 -19.28 -7.79 -8.85
C ALA A 68 -20.43 -7.64 -9.86
N TYR A 69 -21.67 -7.53 -9.39
CA TYR A 69 -22.83 -7.29 -10.24
C TYR A 69 -22.92 -5.84 -10.77
N GLY A 70 -22.13 -4.91 -10.25
CA GLY A 70 -21.93 -3.57 -10.80
C GLY A 70 -20.81 -3.48 -11.84
N LEU A 71 -20.24 -4.63 -12.23
CA LEU A 71 -19.15 -4.74 -13.20
C LEU A 71 -19.53 -5.67 -14.35
N ALA A 72 -18.91 -5.44 -15.51
CA ALA A 72 -19.01 -6.29 -16.68
C ALA A 72 -17.73 -6.20 -17.51
N ARG A 73 -17.64 -7.07 -18.51
CA ARG A 73 -16.69 -6.94 -19.62
C ARG A 73 -17.42 -6.47 -20.86
N GLY A 74 -16.77 -5.63 -21.64
CA GLY A 74 -17.16 -5.27 -22.98
C GLY A 74 -16.14 -5.79 -23.99
N MET A 75 -16.62 -6.01 -25.22
CA MET A 75 -15.79 -6.37 -26.36
C MET A 75 -16.17 -5.52 -27.56
N ALA A 76 -15.19 -4.90 -28.20
CA ALA A 76 -15.33 -4.31 -29.53
C ALA A 76 -14.72 -5.26 -30.55
N MET A 77 -15.45 -5.61 -31.61
CA MET A 77 -14.98 -6.53 -32.66
C MET A 77 -15.16 -5.90 -34.03
N GLU A 78 -14.28 -6.25 -34.96
CA GLU A 78 -14.44 -5.86 -36.36
C GLU A 78 -15.75 -6.41 -36.95
N PRO A 79 -16.45 -5.62 -37.78
CA PRO A 79 -17.73 -6.03 -38.35
C PRO A 79 -17.63 -7.10 -39.43
N ASP A 80 -16.48 -7.29 -40.08
CA ASP A 80 -16.27 -8.33 -41.09
C ASP A 80 -15.24 -9.35 -40.60
N MET A 81 -15.76 -10.50 -40.20
CA MET A 81 -15.03 -11.67 -39.72
C MET A 81 -15.11 -12.83 -40.72
N SER A 82 -15.43 -12.54 -41.98
CA SER A 82 -15.50 -13.55 -43.03
C SER A 82 -14.15 -14.20 -43.32
N PRO A 83 -14.10 -15.44 -43.85
CA PRO A 83 -12.84 -16.10 -44.18
C PRO A 83 -11.92 -15.26 -45.07
N ARG A 84 -12.51 -14.49 -45.99
CA ARG A 84 -11.77 -13.56 -46.85
C ARG A 84 -11.11 -12.44 -46.03
N ALA A 85 -11.83 -11.85 -45.08
CA ALA A 85 -11.32 -10.78 -44.22
C ALA A 85 -10.28 -11.30 -43.21
N MET A 86 -10.38 -12.55 -42.78
CA MET A 86 -9.44 -13.18 -41.84
C MET A 86 -8.07 -13.51 -42.47
N VAL A 87 -7.98 -13.67 -43.79
CA VAL A 87 -6.71 -13.90 -44.50
C VAL A 87 -5.89 -12.62 -44.71
N GLU A 88 -6.55 -11.45 -44.77
CA GLU A 88 -5.87 -10.17 -44.97
C GLU A 88 -5.29 -9.66 -43.64
N THR A 89 -3.96 -9.58 -43.56
CA THR A 89 -3.26 -9.11 -42.36
C THR A 89 -2.94 -7.61 -42.42
N ASP A 90 -2.91 -7.00 -43.61
CA ASP A 90 -2.66 -5.57 -43.77
C ASP A 90 -3.90 -4.75 -43.41
N TYR A 91 -3.87 -4.10 -42.24
CA TYR A 91 -4.97 -3.25 -41.77
C TYR A 91 -5.38 -2.15 -42.76
N ARG A 92 -4.46 -1.65 -43.60
CA ARG A 92 -4.77 -0.61 -44.60
C ARG A 92 -5.71 -1.09 -45.69
N LYS A 93 -5.76 -2.42 -45.88
CA LYS A 93 -6.68 -3.08 -46.81
C LYS A 93 -7.95 -3.59 -46.12
N ARG A 94 -8.04 -3.42 -44.79
CA ARG A 94 -9.20 -3.75 -43.96
C ARG A 94 -9.89 -2.45 -43.53
N PRO A 95 -10.91 -1.98 -44.27
CA PRO A 95 -11.56 -0.69 -44.01
C PRO A 95 -12.20 -0.57 -42.62
N SER A 96 -12.42 -1.69 -41.93
CA SER A 96 -12.98 -1.76 -40.58
C SER A 96 -11.99 -2.31 -39.55
N ALA A 97 -10.68 -2.18 -39.80
CA ALA A 97 -9.67 -2.61 -38.84
C ALA A 97 -9.80 -1.82 -37.51
N LEU A 98 -9.71 -2.53 -36.38
CA LEU A 98 -9.51 -1.85 -35.09
C LEU A 98 -8.08 -1.29 -35.05
N VAL A 99 -7.96 -0.01 -34.74
CA VAL A 99 -6.67 0.69 -34.65
C VAL A 99 -6.71 1.65 -33.47
N ALA A 100 -5.72 1.58 -32.58
CA ALA A 100 -5.56 2.50 -31.46
C ALA A 100 -4.26 3.30 -31.61
N SER A 101 -4.17 4.44 -30.93
CA SER A 101 -2.90 5.16 -30.81
C SER A 101 -1.90 4.28 -30.05
N ASN A 102 -0.66 4.20 -30.54
CA ASN A 102 0.39 3.49 -29.81
C ASN A 102 0.99 4.41 -28.76
N PRO A 103 0.77 4.17 -27.45
CA PRO A 103 1.35 5.02 -26.43
C PRO A 103 2.89 5.00 -26.52
N LEU A 104 3.52 3.86 -26.82
CA LEU A 104 4.99 3.77 -26.84
C LEU A 104 5.64 4.67 -27.91
N HIS A 105 4.95 4.94 -29.03
CA HIS A 105 5.52 5.68 -30.15
C HIS A 105 6.00 7.08 -29.78
N SER A 106 5.18 7.83 -29.03
CA SER A 106 5.55 9.17 -28.56
C SER A 106 6.38 9.15 -27.28
N LEU A 107 6.50 7.99 -26.62
CA LEU A 107 7.11 7.89 -25.30
C LEU A 107 8.61 7.63 -25.42
N CYS A 108 9.05 6.67 -26.24
CA CYS A 108 10.47 6.38 -26.49
C CYS A 108 10.74 6.16 -27.98
N ASP A 109 11.99 6.38 -28.40
CA ASP A 109 12.52 5.86 -29.67
C ASP A 109 13.07 4.45 -29.46
N LEU A 110 12.38 3.42 -29.99
CA LEU A 110 12.82 2.02 -29.86
C LEU A 110 14.13 1.73 -30.63
N ASN A 111 14.58 2.65 -31.47
CA ASN A 111 15.83 2.51 -32.23
C ASN A 111 17.07 3.01 -31.46
N ASP A 112 16.90 3.71 -30.34
CA ASP A 112 18.02 4.20 -29.54
C ASP A 112 18.88 3.02 -29.07
N GLU A 113 20.16 3.02 -29.44
CA GLU A 113 21.09 1.92 -29.11
C GLU A 113 21.25 1.73 -27.60
N ARG A 114 21.17 2.82 -26.83
CA ARG A 114 21.30 2.78 -25.36
C ARG A 114 20.07 2.16 -24.73
N LEU A 115 18.88 2.49 -25.22
CA LEU A 115 17.63 1.85 -24.77
C LEU A 115 17.67 0.35 -25.06
N ARG A 116 18.05 -0.04 -26.29
CA ARG A 116 18.17 -1.46 -26.66
C ARG A 116 19.17 -2.19 -25.77
N SER A 117 20.34 -1.59 -25.50
CA SER A 117 21.33 -2.14 -24.57
C SER A 117 20.75 -2.31 -23.16
N MET A 118 20.05 -1.29 -22.64
CA MET A 118 19.42 -1.36 -21.32
C MET A 118 18.38 -2.47 -21.25
N LEU A 119 17.51 -2.59 -22.26
CA LEU A 119 16.50 -3.64 -22.34
C LEU A 119 17.11 -5.05 -22.30
N LEU A 120 18.17 -5.29 -23.09
CA LEU A 120 18.86 -6.59 -23.14
C LEU A 120 19.53 -6.96 -21.81
N GLU A 121 19.91 -5.97 -21.01
CA GLU A 121 20.54 -6.18 -19.70
C GLU A 121 19.53 -6.35 -18.57
N THR A 122 18.41 -5.61 -18.62
CA THR A 122 17.44 -5.58 -17.52
C THR A 122 16.29 -6.58 -17.66
N CYS A 123 16.03 -7.09 -18.87
CA CYS A 123 14.86 -7.93 -19.14
C CYS A 123 15.31 -9.32 -19.62
N SER A 124 14.86 -10.38 -18.95
CA SER A 124 15.30 -11.77 -19.15
C SER A 124 14.82 -12.43 -20.44
N GLU A 125 13.77 -11.90 -21.07
CA GLU A 125 13.13 -12.47 -22.26
C GLU A 125 12.90 -11.39 -23.33
N VAL A 126 13.94 -10.66 -23.71
CA VAL A 126 13.86 -9.60 -24.72
C VAL A 126 14.78 -9.85 -25.91
N ASP A 127 14.23 -9.75 -27.11
CA ASP A 127 14.97 -9.58 -28.37
C ASP A 127 14.65 -8.19 -28.95
N ALA A 128 15.61 -7.27 -28.85
CA ALA A 128 15.46 -5.89 -29.29
C ALA A 128 16.20 -5.67 -30.63
N GLN A 129 15.42 -5.47 -31.69
CA GLN A 129 15.90 -5.19 -33.06
C GLN A 129 15.53 -3.75 -33.46
N GLU A 130 16.04 -3.28 -34.60
CA GLU A 130 15.66 -1.96 -35.12
C GLU A 130 14.15 -1.94 -35.44
N GLY A 131 13.43 -0.98 -34.85
CA GLY A 131 11.99 -0.77 -35.02
C GLY A 131 11.08 -1.79 -34.31
N MET A 132 11.63 -2.79 -33.62
CA MET A 132 10.87 -3.90 -33.05
C MET A 132 11.50 -4.46 -31.77
N ILE A 133 10.70 -4.64 -30.73
CA ILE A 133 11.08 -5.38 -29.52
C ILE A 133 10.16 -6.59 -29.38
N GLN A 134 10.73 -7.79 -29.36
CA GLN A 134 10.01 -9.00 -29.01
C GLN A 134 10.27 -9.32 -27.54
N THR A 135 9.23 -9.59 -26.76
CA THR A 135 9.36 -10.05 -25.38
C THR A 135 8.34 -11.12 -25.03
N GLY A 136 8.79 -12.29 -24.61
CA GLY A 136 7.95 -13.48 -24.51
C GLY A 136 7.11 -13.69 -25.79
N PRO A 137 5.77 -13.79 -25.70
CA PRO A 137 4.87 -13.89 -26.86
C PRO A 137 4.56 -12.54 -27.56
N TYR A 138 5.04 -11.43 -27.03
CA TYR A 138 4.62 -10.08 -27.42
C TYR A 138 5.59 -9.44 -28.40
N ILE A 139 5.06 -8.70 -29.39
CA ILE A 139 5.88 -7.97 -30.36
C ILE A 139 5.47 -6.51 -30.34
N LEU A 140 6.34 -5.66 -29.82
CA LEU A 140 6.17 -4.22 -29.79
C LEU A 140 6.85 -3.59 -31.00
N ARG A 141 6.10 -2.76 -31.72
CA ARG A 141 6.61 -2.01 -32.86
C ARG A 141 6.59 -0.53 -32.56
N HIS A 142 7.51 0.21 -33.18
CA HIS A 142 7.58 1.67 -33.04
C HIS A 142 6.62 2.41 -34.00
N ASP A 143 5.49 1.81 -34.32
CA ASP A 143 4.46 2.42 -35.17
C ASP A 143 3.62 3.41 -34.36
N SER A 144 3.19 4.52 -34.96
CA SER A 144 2.29 5.50 -34.29
C SER A 144 0.92 4.96 -33.91
N LYS A 145 0.53 3.82 -34.49
CA LYS A 145 -0.73 3.15 -34.24
C LYS A 145 -0.53 1.66 -34.02
N VAL A 146 -1.24 1.12 -33.05
CA VAL A 146 -1.37 -0.33 -32.82
C VAL A 146 -2.59 -0.83 -33.57
N GLN A 147 -2.46 -1.97 -34.24
CA GLN A 147 -3.51 -2.56 -35.06
C GLN A 147 -3.80 -3.94 -34.51
N PHE A 148 -5.06 -4.29 -34.33
CA PHE A 148 -5.43 -5.54 -33.69
C PHE A 148 -5.45 -6.68 -34.71
N VAL A 149 -4.28 -7.08 -35.21
CA VAL A 149 -4.16 -8.07 -36.29
C VAL A 149 -4.51 -9.46 -35.79
N GLN A 150 -4.04 -9.81 -34.59
CA GLN A 150 -4.26 -11.13 -34.02
C GLN A 150 -5.69 -11.23 -33.47
N ALA A 151 -6.06 -10.47 -32.45
CA ALA A 151 -7.35 -10.64 -31.79
C ALA A 151 -8.56 -10.23 -32.64
N ARG A 152 -8.41 -9.28 -33.58
CA ARG A 152 -9.51 -8.64 -34.32
C ARG A 152 -10.62 -8.08 -33.42
N SER A 153 -10.33 -7.93 -32.13
CA SER A 153 -11.20 -7.48 -31.07
C SER A 153 -10.39 -6.82 -29.95
N HIS A 154 -11.08 -6.06 -29.09
CA HIS A 154 -10.52 -5.42 -27.91
C HIS A 154 -11.45 -5.60 -26.72
N ILE A 155 -10.91 -6.05 -25.58
CA ILE A 155 -11.66 -6.30 -24.33
C ILE A 155 -11.40 -5.17 -23.33
N TYR A 156 -12.45 -4.73 -22.65
CA TYR A 156 -12.40 -3.65 -21.66
C TYR A 156 -13.41 -3.86 -20.52
N PRO A 157 -13.15 -3.38 -19.30
CA PRO A 157 -14.14 -3.38 -18.22
C PRO A 157 -15.21 -2.30 -18.41
N ILE A 158 -16.41 -2.59 -17.89
CA ILE A 158 -17.55 -1.68 -17.82
C ILE A 158 -17.97 -1.57 -16.34
N LEU A 159 -18.19 -0.34 -15.88
CA LEU A 159 -18.62 0.01 -14.54
C LEU A 159 -20.01 0.65 -14.58
N TRP A 160 -20.92 0.19 -13.70
CA TRP A 160 -22.19 0.86 -13.43
C TRP A 160 -22.03 1.89 -12.32
N LEU A 161 -22.56 3.08 -12.56
CA LEU A 161 -22.58 4.20 -11.66
C LEU A 161 -24.03 4.66 -11.46
N TRP A 162 -24.37 5.10 -10.26
CA TRP A 162 -25.67 5.68 -9.97
C TRP A 162 -25.60 7.21 -10.04
N ASP A 163 -26.46 7.82 -10.84
CA ASP A 163 -26.66 9.26 -10.86
C ASP A 163 -27.86 9.63 -9.95
N PRO A 164 -27.62 10.26 -8.79
CA PRO A 164 -28.69 10.67 -7.90
C PRO A 164 -29.50 11.87 -8.43
N GLU A 165 -28.96 12.68 -9.36
CA GLU A 165 -29.67 13.80 -9.96
C GLU A 165 -30.63 13.31 -11.05
N GLU A 166 -30.14 12.44 -11.95
CA GLU A 166 -30.97 11.86 -13.02
C GLU A 166 -31.85 10.70 -12.55
N GLN A 167 -31.55 10.13 -11.36
CA GLN A 167 -32.17 8.91 -10.83
C GLN A 167 -32.05 7.74 -11.81
N LYS A 168 -30.85 7.58 -12.38
CA LYS A 168 -30.55 6.59 -13.42
C LYS A 168 -29.22 5.90 -13.20
N ALA A 169 -29.11 4.68 -13.72
CA ALA A 169 -27.85 3.97 -13.78
C ALA A 169 -27.11 4.29 -15.10
N HIS A 170 -25.87 4.76 -14.99
CA HIS A 170 -24.98 4.99 -16.13
C HIS A 170 -23.96 3.87 -16.23
N ARG A 171 -23.63 3.45 -17.45
CA ARG A 171 -22.55 2.49 -17.71
C ARG A 171 -21.40 3.20 -18.42
N LEU A 172 -20.22 3.16 -17.81
CA LEU A 172 -19.03 3.74 -18.38
C LEU A 172 -17.93 2.69 -18.57
N VAL A 173 -17.12 2.88 -19.60
CA VAL A 173 -15.93 2.09 -19.88
C VAL A 173 -14.76 2.67 -19.11
N ILE A 174 -13.97 1.78 -18.53
CA ILE A 174 -12.71 2.11 -17.88
C ILE A 174 -11.56 1.43 -18.64
N ASP A 175 -10.95 2.15 -19.57
CA ASP A 175 -9.80 1.66 -20.31
C ASP A 175 -8.72 2.74 -20.48
N PRO A 176 -7.74 2.78 -19.56
CA PRO A 176 -6.72 3.81 -19.63
C PRO A 176 -5.67 3.61 -20.73
N SER A 177 -5.72 2.50 -21.48
CA SER A 177 -4.95 2.35 -22.73
C SER A 177 -5.60 3.02 -23.94
N LEU A 178 -6.90 3.35 -23.83
CA LEU A 178 -7.66 4.05 -24.85
C LEU A 178 -7.86 5.52 -24.49
N ASP A 179 -8.27 5.82 -23.25
CA ASP A 179 -8.40 7.18 -22.72
C ASP A 179 -8.05 7.19 -21.23
N ARG A 180 -6.99 7.92 -20.88
CA ARG A 180 -6.48 8.04 -19.49
C ARG A 180 -7.08 9.23 -18.73
N SER A 181 -7.87 10.06 -19.39
CA SER A 181 -8.37 11.31 -18.82
C SER A 181 -9.75 11.17 -18.18
N ARG A 182 -10.51 10.16 -18.57
CA ARG A 182 -11.90 9.97 -18.12
C ARG A 182 -12.36 8.53 -18.30
N LEU A 183 -13.39 8.18 -17.53
CA LEU A 183 -14.31 7.10 -17.91
C LEU A 183 -15.20 7.61 -19.04
N PHE A 184 -15.53 6.77 -20.02
CA PHE A 184 -16.25 7.20 -21.22
C PHE A 184 -17.41 6.27 -21.57
N PRO A 185 -18.48 6.76 -22.23
CA PRO A 185 -19.60 5.93 -22.68
C PRO A 185 -19.17 4.77 -23.58
N LEU A 186 -19.88 3.65 -23.50
CA LEU A 186 -19.62 2.46 -24.32
C LEU A 186 -19.58 2.76 -25.83
N ALA A 187 -20.42 3.68 -26.32
CA ALA A 187 -20.48 4.06 -27.73
C ALA A 187 -19.19 4.74 -28.23
N ASP A 188 -18.48 5.47 -27.35
CA ASP A 188 -17.25 6.21 -27.69
C ASP A 188 -16.10 5.25 -28.05
N VAL A 189 -16.16 3.97 -27.62
CA VAL A 189 -15.15 2.94 -27.93
C VAL A 189 -14.85 2.87 -29.43
N ARG A 190 -15.86 3.04 -30.30
CA ARG A 190 -15.69 3.03 -31.76
C ARG A 190 -14.81 4.16 -32.27
N GLN A 191 -14.99 5.35 -31.70
CA GLN A 191 -14.24 6.53 -32.07
C GLN A 191 -12.78 6.38 -31.67
N VAL A 192 -12.52 5.90 -30.45
CA VAL A 192 -11.17 5.73 -29.92
C VAL A 192 -10.42 4.59 -30.62
N LEU A 193 -11.12 3.54 -31.05
CA LEU A 193 -10.58 2.43 -31.86
C LEU A 193 -10.60 2.68 -33.38
N HIS A 194 -10.94 3.90 -33.82
CA HIS A 194 -11.02 4.28 -35.23
C HIS A 194 -11.84 3.33 -36.12
N CYS A 195 -12.88 2.68 -35.56
CA CYS A 195 -13.74 1.74 -36.26
C CYS A 195 -15.23 2.07 -36.03
N PRO A 196 -15.81 2.96 -36.85
CA PRO A 196 -17.19 3.45 -36.67
C PRO A 196 -18.26 2.36 -36.76
N GLU A 197 -17.97 1.25 -37.42
CA GLU A 197 -18.89 0.11 -37.60
C GLU A 197 -18.50 -1.09 -36.73
N ALA A 198 -17.63 -0.94 -35.73
CA ALA A 198 -17.32 -2.03 -34.81
C ALA A 198 -18.59 -2.58 -34.15
N LEU A 199 -18.67 -3.89 -33.98
CA LEU A 199 -19.72 -4.54 -33.21
C LEU A 199 -19.32 -4.49 -31.74
N LEU A 200 -20.22 -3.98 -30.89
CA LEU A 200 -19.98 -3.87 -29.45
C LEU A 200 -20.77 -4.94 -28.73
N PHE A 201 -20.13 -5.59 -27.77
CA PHE A 201 -20.69 -6.65 -26.95
C PHE A 201 -20.46 -6.35 -25.48
N GLN A 202 -21.27 -6.96 -24.62
CA GLN A 202 -21.10 -6.93 -23.16
C GLN A 202 -21.41 -8.30 -22.54
N ALA A 203 -20.76 -8.60 -21.41
CA ALA A 203 -20.99 -9.80 -20.61
C ALA A 203 -20.93 -9.42 -19.13
N PRO A 204 -21.88 -9.87 -18.27
CA PRO A 204 -21.63 -9.85 -16.83
C PRO A 204 -20.35 -10.65 -16.51
N LEU A 205 -19.75 -10.44 -15.34
CA LEU A 205 -18.56 -11.20 -14.97
C LEU A 205 -18.83 -12.71 -15.04
N LEU A 206 -17.98 -13.45 -15.76
CA LEU A 206 -18.13 -14.88 -16.09
C LEU A 206 -19.31 -15.24 -17.01
N GLY A 207 -20.03 -14.29 -17.60
CA GLY A 207 -21.14 -14.54 -18.53
C GLY A 207 -20.72 -14.66 -19.99
N TYR A 208 -21.71 -14.86 -20.87
CA TYR A 208 -21.47 -14.84 -22.32
C TYR A 208 -21.51 -13.42 -22.87
N PHE A 209 -20.63 -13.11 -23.83
CA PHE A 209 -20.70 -11.85 -24.57
C PHE A 209 -21.94 -11.81 -25.46
N ARG A 210 -22.78 -10.79 -25.26
CA ARG A 210 -23.99 -10.54 -26.03
C ARG A 210 -23.89 -9.21 -26.75
N LEU A 211 -24.57 -9.12 -27.89
CA LEU A 211 -24.57 -7.91 -28.72
C LEU A 211 -25.22 -6.77 -27.94
N ASP A 212 -24.57 -5.63 -27.88
CA ASP A 212 -25.11 -4.46 -27.20
C ASP A 212 -26.06 -3.69 -28.12
N VAL A 213 -27.36 -3.95 -28.00
CA VAL A 213 -28.40 -3.37 -28.88
C VAL A 213 -28.47 -1.84 -28.75
N PHE A 214 -28.26 -1.31 -27.53
CA PHE A 214 -28.30 0.13 -27.28
C PHE A 214 -27.14 0.91 -27.92
N SER A 215 -26.09 0.23 -28.37
CA SER A 215 -24.97 0.86 -29.06
C SER A 215 -24.94 0.55 -30.56
N LEU A 216 -25.98 -0.02 -31.18
CA LEU A 216 -25.95 -0.31 -32.63
C LEU A 216 -25.86 0.97 -33.47
N THR A 217 -25.13 0.90 -34.59
CA THR A 217 -25.20 1.95 -35.62
C THR A 217 -26.55 1.90 -36.34
N GLU A 218 -26.96 2.98 -37.00
CA GLU A 218 -28.21 2.99 -37.78
C GLU A 218 -28.24 1.87 -38.84
N ARG A 219 -27.08 1.58 -39.44
CA ARG A 219 -26.91 0.47 -40.39
C ARG A 219 -27.09 -0.89 -39.71
N GLN A 220 -26.44 -1.10 -38.58
CA GLN A 220 -26.52 -2.35 -37.82
C GLN A 220 -27.95 -2.60 -37.29
N SER A 221 -28.62 -1.56 -36.79
CA SER A 221 -30.03 -1.64 -36.37
C SER A 221 -30.92 -2.09 -37.53
N LYS A 222 -30.82 -1.46 -38.70
CA LYS A 222 -31.61 -1.85 -39.88
C LYS A 222 -31.31 -3.27 -40.35
N GLN A 223 -30.05 -3.69 -40.28
CA GLN A 223 -29.66 -5.05 -40.62
C GLN A 223 -30.26 -6.06 -39.63
N LEU A 224 -30.22 -5.75 -38.33
CA LEU A 224 -30.79 -6.58 -37.29
C LEU A 224 -32.31 -6.68 -37.40
N ASP A 225 -32.99 -5.55 -37.60
CA ASP A 225 -34.44 -5.48 -37.84
C ASP A 225 -34.84 -6.37 -39.02
N SER A 226 -34.07 -6.33 -40.12
CA SER A 226 -34.35 -7.16 -41.30
C SER A 226 -34.18 -8.66 -41.07
N LEU A 227 -33.34 -9.07 -40.11
CA LEU A 227 -33.13 -10.48 -39.75
C LEU A 227 -34.27 -11.02 -38.87
N PHE A 228 -34.88 -10.16 -38.06
CA PHE A 228 -36.05 -10.49 -37.24
C PHE A 228 -37.40 -10.31 -37.99
N ALA A 229 -37.38 -9.71 -39.19
CA ALA A 229 -38.57 -9.32 -39.97
C ALA A 229 -39.31 -10.47 -40.69
N SER A 230 -39.87 -11.40 -39.92
CA SER A 230 -41.03 -12.20 -40.34
C SER A 230 -42.38 -11.51 -40.05
N GLY A 231 -42.38 -10.32 -39.43
CA GLY A 231 -43.54 -9.43 -39.41
C GLY A 231 -43.57 -8.42 -38.26
N GLU A 232 -43.52 -7.14 -38.66
CA GLU A 232 -43.92 -5.91 -37.94
C GLU A 232 -42.97 -5.38 -36.84
N PHE A 233 -42.52 -4.14 -37.04
CA PHE A 233 -41.60 -3.38 -36.21
C PHE A 233 -41.69 -3.68 -34.71
N HIS A 234 -40.55 -4.05 -34.11
CA HIS A 234 -40.35 -3.86 -32.67
C HIS A 234 -40.64 -2.38 -32.34
N SER A 235 -41.55 -2.14 -31.40
CA SER A 235 -42.11 -0.83 -31.12
C SER A 235 -41.11 0.10 -30.41
N SER A 236 -40.00 -0.45 -29.88
CA SER A 236 -38.86 0.29 -29.32
C SER A 236 -37.54 -0.49 -29.37
N LEU A 237 -36.41 0.20 -29.11
CA LEU A 237 -35.08 -0.41 -28.91
C LEU A 237 -35.05 -1.39 -27.72
N GLU A 238 -35.92 -1.20 -26.72
CA GLU A 238 -35.99 -2.13 -25.59
C GLU A 238 -36.56 -3.48 -25.98
N GLU A 239 -37.57 -3.52 -26.85
CA GLU A 239 -38.14 -4.79 -27.35
C GLU A 239 -37.13 -5.56 -28.21
N LEU A 240 -36.33 -4.86 -29.02
CA LEU A 240 -35.25 -5.46 -29.78
C LEU A 240 -34.14 -5.99 -28.86
N ASN A 241 -33.81 -5.26 -27.79
CA ASN A 241 -32.88 -5.72 -26.77
C ASN A 241 -33.39 -6.97 -26.06
N ASP A 242 -34.68 -7.02 -25.71
CA ASP A 242 -35.32 -8.19 -25.09
C ASP A 242 -35.24 -9.41 -26.01
N ALA A 243 -35.58 -9.24 -27.29
CA ALA A 243 -35.50 -10.32 -28.26
C ALA A 243 -34.08 -10.87 -28.44
N VAL A 244 -33.06 -10.00 -28.45
CA VAL A 244 -31.65 -10.41 -28.54
C VAL A 244 -31.13 -11.02 -27.23
N GLU A 245 -31.57 -10.52 -26.08
CA GLU A 245 -31.21 -11.06 -24.76
C GLU A 245 -31.81 -12.46 -24.57
N ASP A 246 -33.04 -12.70 -25.00
CA ASP A 246 -33.74 -13.98 -24.83
C ASP A 246 -33.19 -15.12 -25.71
N LEU A 247 -32.35 -14.79 -26.70
CA LEU A 247 -31.67 -15.81 -27.51
C LEU A 247 -30.78 -16.69 -26.62
N ASP A 248 -30.90 -18.01 -26.84
CA ASP A 248 -29.92 -18.93 -26.28
C ASP A 248 -28.52 -18.68 -26.89
N GLN A 249 -27.52 -19.43 -26.43
CA GLN A 249 -26.15 -19.23 -26.91
C GLN A 249 -25.99 -19.61 -28.40
N GLU A 250 -26.66 -20.65 -28.87
CA GLU A 250 -26.53 -21.15 -30.24
C GLU A 250 -27.29 -20.25 -31.23
N GLU A 251 -28.47 -19.78 -30.85
CA GLU A 251 -29.27 -18.80 -31.57
C GLU A 251 -28.53 -17.48 -31.71
N HIS A 252 -27.96 -16.97 -30.61
CA HIS A 252 -27.14 -15.76 -30.65
C HIS A 252 -25.89 -15.95 -31.52
N ALA A 253 -25.21 -17.09 -31.42
CA ALA A 253 -24.05 -17.37 -32.26
C ALA A 253 -24.43 -17.39 -33.75
N ARG A 254 -25.56 -18.01 -34.13
CA ARG A 254 -26.10 -17.97 -35.50
C ARG A 254 -26.40 -16.55 -35.96
N LEU A 255 -27.02 -15.74 -35.10
CA LEU A 255 -27.29 -14.33 -35.38
C LEU A 255 -25.98 -13.57 -35.65
N ILE A 256 -24.99 -13.67 -34.77
CA ILE A 256 -23.72 -12.95 -34.95
C ILE A 256 -23.00 -13.38 -36.22
N ARG A 257 -22.94 -14.68 -36.54
CA ARG A 257 -22.37 -15.17 -37.80
C ARG A 257 -23.06 -14.59 -39.04
N SER A 258 -24.39 -14.39 -38.97
CA SER A 258 -25.14 -13.76 -40.07
C SER A 258 -24.81 -12.26 -40.23
N ILE A 259 -24.40 -11.59 -39.16
CA ILE A 259 -24.05 -10.17 -39.15
C ILE A 259 -22.61 -9.96 -39.61
N ASN A 260 -21.66 -10.71 -39.04
CA ASN A 260 -20.23 -10.50 -39.26
C ASN A 260 -19.61 -11.41 -40.34
N GLY A 261 -20.36 -12.39 -40.85
CA GLY A 261 -19.89 -13.33 -41.88
C GLY A 261 -18.92 -14.40 -41.38
N ALA A 262 -18.73 -14.56 -40.08
CA ALA A 262 -17.83 -15.55 -39.49
C ALA A 262 -18.24 -16.99 -39.81
N GLN A 263 -17.24 -17.86 -40.00
CA GLN A 263 -17.46 -19.31 -40.08
C GLN A 263 -17.67 -19.90 -38.68
N GLU A 264 -18.42 -20.99 -38.59
CA GLU A 264 -18.59 -21.74 -37.35
C GLU A 264 -17.23 -22.23 -36.82
N GLY A 265 -16.98 -22.04 -35.52
CA GLY A 265 -15.71 -22.35 -34.87
C GLY A 265 -14.55 -21.39 -35.21
N SER A 266 -14.82 -20.30 -35.94
CA SER A 266 -13.81 -19.26 -36.21
C SER A 266 -13.75 -18.21 -35.09
N LEU A 267 -12.71 -17.36 -35.09
CA LEU A 267 -12.49 -16.30 -34.11
C LEU A 267 -13.70 -15.36 -33.92
N GLY A 268 -14.47 -15.11 -34.98
CA GLY A 268 -15.66 -14.25 -34.96
C GLY A 268 -16.94 -14.96 -34.50
N ASP A 269 -16.87 -16.25 -34.17
CA ASP A 269 -18.01 -17.06 -33.73
C ASP A 269 -18.14 -17.07 -32.20
N PRO A 270 -19.27 -16.60 -31.63
CA PRO A 270 -19.49 -16.59 -30.18
C PRO A 270 -19.33 -17.94 -29.48
N ALA A 271 -19.46 -19.06 -30.19
CA ALA A 271 -19.20 -20.39 -29.65
C ALA A 271 -17.73 -20.60 -29.22
N THR A 272 -16.80 -19.78 -29.71
CA THR A 272 -15.36 -19.86 -29.40
C THR A 272 -14.90 -18.83 -28.38
N TRP A 273 -15.81 -18.01 -27.84
CA TRP A 273 -15.46 -16.94 -26.91
C TRP A 273 -15.50 -17.46 -25.48
N THR A 274 -14.55 -17.01 -24.66
CA THR A 274 -14.63 -17.14 -23.20
C THR A 274 -15.17 -15.85 -22.61
N TYR A 275 -15.48 -15.86 -21.33
CA TYR A 275 -15.86 -14.65 -20.60
C TYR A 275 -14.74 -13.59 -20.60
N ALA A 276 -13.49 -13.97 -20.87
CA ALA A 276 -12.33 -13.09 -20.76
C ALA A 276 -11.83 -12.58 -22.13
N ASN A 277 -11.89 -13.39 -23.18
CA ASN A 277 -11.44 -13.03 -24.53
C ASN A 277 -11.92 -14.06 -25.58
N ASN A 278 -11.60 -13.80 -26.85
CA ASN A 278 -11.73 -14.78 -27.92
C ASN A 278 -10.57 -15.78 -27.88
N LEU A 279 -10.84 -17.07 -28.09
CA LEU A 279 -9.81 -18.11 -28.08
C LEU A 279 -8.85 -17.96 -29.27
N MET A 280 -7.60 -17.63 -28.96
CA MET A 280 -6.44 -17.77 -29.83
C MET A 280 -5.46 -18.62 -29.04
N GLY A 281 -5.12 -19.81 -29.52
CA GLY A 281 -4.45 -20.85 -28.71
C GLY A 281 -2.98 -20.57 -28.38
N TRP A 282 -2.70 -19.68 -27.42
CA TRP A 282 -1.36 -19.46 -26.88
C TRP A 282 -1.12 -20.33 -25.62
N GLU A 283 -2.15 -20.47 -24.78
CA GLU A 283 -2.09 -21.22 -23.51
C GLU A 283 -3.34 -22.09 -23.34
N ARG A 284 -3.38 -23.18 -24.11
CA ARG A 284 -4.55 -24.08 -24.22
C ARG A 284 -5.16 -24.49 -22.88
N ALA A 285 -4.35 -24.71 -21.85
CA ALA A 285 -4.84 -25.09 -20.54
C ALA A 285 -5.68 -23.98 -19.87
N LYS A 286 -5.23 -22.71 -19.98
CA LYS A 286 -5.96 -21.58 -19.40
C LYS A 286 -7.20 -21.24 -20.21
N ASP A 287 -7.11 -21.36 -21.53
CA ASP A 287 -8.22 -21.25 -22.46
C ASP A 287 -9.36 -22.24 -22.12
N GLU A 288 -9.01 -23.51 -21.87
CA GLU A 288 -9.95 -24.55 -21.45
C GLU A 288 -10.59 -24.24 -20.08
N GLU A 289 -9.79 -23.77 -19.12
CA GLU A 289 -10.29 -23.36 -17.79
C GLU A 289 -11.26 -22.17 -17.86
N GLN A 290 -10.91 -21.13 -18.63
CA GLN A 290 -11.79 -19.98 -18.84
C GLN A 290 -13.07 -20.38 -19.56
N HIS A 291 -12.98 -21.28 -20.54
CA HIS A 291 -14.14 -21.78 -21.25
C HIS A 291 -15.11 -22.53 -20.32
N VAL A 292 -14.59 -23.37 -19.41
CA VAL A 292 -15.40 -24.07 -18.38
C VAL A 292 -16.14 -23.10 -17.47
N ASN A 293 -15.52 -21.97 -17.11
CA ASN A 293 -16.14 -20.96 -16.26
C ASN A 293 -17.07 -20.00 -17.00
N THR A 294 -17.06 -20.00 -18.34
CA THR A 294 -17.90 -19.11 -19.16
C THR A 294 -19.36 -19.54 -19.07
N GLY A 295 -20.24 -18.59 -18.74
CA GLY A 295 -21.67 -18.80 -18.52
C GLY A 295 -22.07 -18.85 -17.04
N ARG A 296 -21.12 -19.05 -16.11
CA ARG A 296 -21.41 -19.08 -14.66
C ARG A 296 -22.06 -17.79 -14.15
N GLY A 297 -21.77 -16.67 -14.80
CA GLY A 297 -22.32 -15.35 -14.47
C GLY A 297 -23.58 -14.94 -15.22
N GLU A 298 -24.15 -15.81 -16.08
CA GLU A 298 -25.24 -15.40 -16.99
C GLU A 298 -26.49 -14.90 -16.24
N ALA A 299 -26.80 -15.49 -15.08
CA ALA A 299 -27.93 -15.07 -14.24
C ALA A 299 -27.85 -13.61 -13.78
N LEU A 300 -26.63 -13.06 -13.58
CA LEU A 300 -26.43 -11.67 -13.15
C LEU A 300 -26.99 -10.68 -14.16
N ARG A 301 -27.03 -11.01 -15.45
CA ARG A 301 -27.54 -10.14 -16.52
C ARG A 301 -28.99 -9.73 -16.24
N PHE A 302 -29.86 -10.71 -16.04
CA PHE A 302 -31.29 -10.50 -15.82
C PHE A 302 -31.56 -9.87 -14.45
N GLN A 303 -30.89 -10.36 -13.41
CA GLN A 303 -31.07 -9.86 -12.04
C GLN A 303 -30.60 -8.41 -11.87
N ARG A 304 -29.46 -8.02 -12.48
CA ARG A 304 -28.96 -6.64 -12.46
C ARG A 304 -29.95 -5.70 -13.12
N ARG A 305 -30.50 -6.08 -14.26
CA ARG A 305 -31.50 -5.29 -14.98
C ARG A 305 -32.76 -5.10 -14.14
N ALA A 306 -33.21 -6.15 -13.45
CA ALA A 306 -34.34 -6.08 -12.55
C ALA A 306 -34.05 -5.14 -11.36
N LEU A 307 -32.85 -5.19 -10.77
CA LEU A 307 -32.42 -4.24 -9.73
C LEU A 307 -32.44 -2.78 -10.21
N ILE A 308 -31.88 -2.51 -11.40
CA ILE A 308 -31.86 -1.16 -11.98
C ILE A 308 -33.28 -0.65 -12.19
N ARG A 309 -34.16 -1.44 -12.82
CA ARG A 309 -35.57 -1.08 -13.03
C ARG A 309 -36.30 -0.82 -11.72
N ALA A 310 -36.11 -1.69 -10.72
CA ALA A 310 -36.71 -1.50 -9.40
C ALA A 310 -36.23 -0.19 -8.74
N ARG A 311 -34.93 0.13 -8.85
CA ARG A 311 -34.39 1.38 -8.30
C ARG A 311 -34.93 2.61 -9.04
N GLU A 312 -34.86 2.62 -10.37
CA GLU A 312 -35.32 3.73 -11.23
C GLU A 312 -36.84 3.95 -11.10
N GLY A 313 -37.61 2.86 -10.96
CA GLY A 313 -39.05 2.88 -10.72
C GLY A 313 -39.47 3.16 -9.28
N ARG A 314 -38.51 3.27 -8.34
CA ARG A 314 -38.71 3.42 -6.88
C ARG A 314 -39.55 2.30 -6.26
N GLU A 315 -39.39 1.09 -6.77
CA GLU A 315 -40.03 -0.11 -6.25
C GLU A 315 -39.40 -0.51 -4.90
N ALA A 316 -40.24 -0.99 -3.98
CA ALA A 316 -39.81 -1.35 -2.62
C ALA A 316 -38.95 -2.64 -2.57
N ASP A 317 -38.87 -3.39 -3.67
CA ASP A 317 -38.19 -4.69 -3.75
C ASP A 317 -36.72 -4.61 -4.17
N ALA A 318 -36.21 -3.42 -4.54
CA ALA A 318 -34.82 -3.25 -4.97
C ALA A 318 -33.77 -3.80 -3.97
N PRO A 319 -33.90 -3.63 -2.64
CA PRO A 319 -32.99 -4.26 -1.67
C PRO A 319 -33.02 -5.79 -1.70
N ALA A 320 -34.19 -6.41 -1.94
CA ALA A 320 -34.31 -7.86 -2.06
C ALA A 320 -33.61 -8.37 -3.32
N ARG A 321 -33.79 -7.68 -4.46
CA ARG A 321 -33.09 -7.99 -5.72
C ARG A 321 -31.57 -7.87 -5.59
N ARG A 322 -31.09 -6.89 -4.81
CA ARG A 322 -29.66 -6.76 -4.49
C ARG A 322 -29.14 -7.94 -3.66
N ALA A 323 -29.96 -8.47 -2.73
CA ALA A 323 -29.59 -9.65 -1.95
C ALA A 323 -29.49 -10.91 -2.85
N GLU A 324 -30.44 -11.12 -3.76
CA GLU A 324 -30.41 -12.22 -4.75
C GLU A 324 -29.16 -12.16 -5.65
N LEU A 325 -28.77 -10.96 -6.06
CA LEU A 325 -27.53 -10.74 -6.82
C LEU A 325 -26.29 -11.13 -6.02
N ARG A 326 -26.23 -10.82 -4.72
CA ARG A 326 -25.11 -11.21 -3.85
C ARG A 326 -25.01 -12.74 -3.73
N GLU A 327 -26.13 -13.40 -3.48
CA GLU A 327 -26.19 -14.86 -3.42
C GLU A 327 -25.74 -15.51 -4.73
N THR A 328 -26.14 -14.93 -5.87
CA THR A 328 -25.70 -15.41 -7.20
C THR A 328 -24.20 -15.21 -7.41
N VAL A 329 -23.64 -14.07 -6.98
CA VAL A 329 -22.19 -13.81 -7.03
C VAL A 329 -21.42 -14.84 -6.20
N ASP A 330 -21.90 -15.15 -5.00
CA ASP A 330 -21.26 -16.09 -4.08
C ASP A 330 -21.33 -17.52 -4.61
N HIS A 331 -22.51 -17.98 -5.05
CA HIS A 331 -22.70 -19.31 -5.64
C HIS A 331 -21.89 -19.52 -6.92
N ALA A 332 -21.73 -18.49 -7.74
CA ALA A 332 -20.93 -18.56 -8.96
C ALA A 332 -19.41 -18.45 -8.70
N GLU A 333 -18.98 -18.24 -7.45
CA GLU A 333 -17.58 -18.06 -7.04
C GLU A 333 -16.85 -16.93 -7.80
N ILE A 334 -17.58 -15.87 -8.19
CA ILE A 334 -17.05 -14.85 -9.11
C ILE A 334 -15.80 -14.17 -8.57
N LEU A 335 -15.78 -13.85 -7.28
CA LEU A 335 -14.65 -13.16 -6.63
C LEU A 335 -13.37 -14.00 -6.71
N ARG A 336 -13.48 -15.30 -6.37
CA ARG A 336 -12.34 -16.24 -6.40
C ARG A 336 -11.79 -16.36 -7.81
N ILE A 337 -12.65 -16.62 -8.79
CA ILE A 337 -12.24 -16.83 -10.19
C ILE A 337 -11.63 -15.57 -10.79
N CYS A 338 -12.23 -14.39 -10.56
CA CYS A 338 -11.68 -13.13 -11.05
C CYS A 338 -10.29 -12.84 -10.44
N SER A 339 -10.10 -13.12 -9.15
CA SER A 339 -8.81 -12.96 -8.47
C SER A 339 -7.76 -13.93 -9.03
N GLU A 340 -8.11 -15.20 -9.27
CA GLU A 340 -7.20 -16.19 -9.88
C GLU A 340 -6.80 -15.80 -11.31
N ASP A 341 -7.76 -15.32 -12.10
CA ASP A 341 -7.52 -14.84 -13.46
C ASP A 341 -6.67 -13.57 -13.49
N ALA A 342 -6.87 -12.65 -12.54
CA ALA A 342 -6.03 -11.47 -12.37
C ALA A 342 -4.59 -11.87 -12.01
N ALA A 343 -4.41 -12.79 -11.06
CA ALA A 343 -3.08 -13.27 -10.68
C ALA A 343 -2.34 -13.94 -11.85
N TRP A 344 -3.03 -14.76 -12.66
CA TRP A 344 -2.44 -15.29 -13.89
C TRP A 344 -2.15 -14.18 -14.91
N SER A 345 -3.06 -13.23 -15.09
CA SER A 345 -2.92 -12.10 -16.02
C SER A 345 -1.70 -11.23 -15.69
N ALA A 346 -1.43 -10.99 -14.40
CA ALA A 346 -0.25 -10.27 -13.94
C ALA A 346 1.04 -10.99 -14.36
N ARG A 347 1.13 -12.30 -14.10
CA ARG A 347 2.29 -13.12 -14.50
C ARG A 347 2.47 -13.14 -16.01
N ALA A 348 1.40 -13.34 -16.77
CA ALA A 348 1.44 -13.39 -18.22
C ALA A 348 1.83 -12.05 -18.86
N LEU A 349 1.60 -10.91 -18.18
CA LEU A 349 1.96 -9.58 -18.67
C LEU A 349 3.29 -9.05 -18.10
N ALA A 350 3.93 -9.77 -17.17
CA ALA A 350 5.18 -9.33 -16.54
C ALA A 350 6.30 -8.97 -17.54
N PRO A 351 6.61 -9.77 -18.59
CA PRO A 351 7.67 -9.40 -19.53
C PRO A 351 7.41 -8.08 -20.26
N LEU A 352 6.14 -7.82 -20.62
CA LEU A 352 5.72 -6.58 -21.27
C LEU A 352 5.77 -5.38 -20.30
N ALA A 353 5.45 -5.62 -19.03
CA ALA A 353 5.56 -4.64 -17.96
C ALA A 353 7.02 -4.19 -17.80
N ASP A 354 7.95 -5.14 -17.75
CA ASP A 354 9.38 -4.90 -17.55
C ASP A 354 9.96 -4.08 -18.72
N VAL A 355 9.72 -4.47 -19.98
CA VAL A 355 10.18 -3.72 -21.16
C VAL A 355 9.68 -2.28 -21.12
N THR A 356 8.39 -2.12 -20.83
CA THR A 356 7.81 -0.78 -20.87
C THR A 356 8.31 0.06 -19.71
N MET A 357 8.45 -0.51 -18.50
CA MET A 357 9.08 0.20 -17.38
C MET A 357 10.49 0.67 -17.72
N THR A 358 11.33 -0.21 -18.28
CA THR A 358 12.69 0.14 -18.70
C THR A 358 12.67 1.27 -19.72
N ALA A 359 11.75 1.23 -20.69
CA ALA A 359 11.58 2.31 -21.65
C ALA A 359 11.13 3.64 -21.00
N VAL A 360 10.18 3.61 -20.06
CA VAL A 360 9.76 4.81 -19.32
C VAL A 360 10.92 5.40 -18.53
N TYR A 361 11.65 4.54 -17.82
CA TYR A 361 12.83 4.91 -17.04
C TYR A 361 13.90 5.53 -17.94
N PHE A 362 14.23 4.91 -19.06
CA PHE A 362 15.21 5.42 -20.02
C PHE A 362 14.87 6.83 -20.51
N ASN A 363 13.60 7.11 -20.80
CA ASN A 363 13.19 8.45 -21.23
C ASN A 363 13.36 9.49 -20.12
N SER A 364 13.02 9.14 -18.88
CA SER A 364 13.26 10.02 -17.73
C SER A 364 14.75 10.23 -17.49
N LEU A 365 15.57 9.21 -17.71
CA LEU A 365 17.02 9.31 -17.64
C LEU A 365 17.59 10.21 -18.74
N LEU A 366 17.05 10.14 -19.96
CA LEU A 366 17.39 11.02 -21.08
C LEU A 366 17.02 12.48 -20.78
N ALA A 367 15.80 12.71 -20.29
CA ALA A 367 15.34 14.04 -19.87
C ALA A 367 16.22 14.60 -18.73
N LEU A 368 16.55 13.77 -17.74
CA LEU A 368 17.44 14.14 -16.64
C LEU A 368 18.84 14.47 -17.14
N ASN A 369 19.40 13.66 -18.04
CA ASN A 369 20.70 13.94 -18.66
C ASN A 369 20.71 15.30 -19.36
N HIS A 370 19.70 15.59 -20.20
CA HIS A 370 19.57 16.88 -20.87
C HIS A 370 19.37 18.05 -19.91
N ALA A 371 18.58 17.88 -18.85
CA ALA A 371 18.41 18.89 -17.83
C ALA A 371 19.75 19.23 -17.16
N LEU A 372 20.54 18.20 -16.83
CA LEU A 372 21.84 18.37 -16.22
C LEU A 372 22.90 18.95 -17.18
N GLU A 373 22.87 18.62 -18.47
CA GLU A 373 23.72 19.23 -19.51
C GLU A 373 23.46 20.73 -19.67
N ASN A 374 22.19 21.12 -19.63
CA ASN A 374 21.76 22.50 -19.82
C ASN A 374 21.83 23.34 -18.53
N GLY A 375 22.16 22.73 -17.38
CA GLY A 375 22.14 23.40 -16.08
C GLY A 375 20.73 23.81 -15.64
N THR A 376 19.71 23.06 -16.07
CA THR A 376 18.31 23.26 -15.68
C THR A 376 18.16 23.04 -14.17
N ASP A 377 17.45 23.95 -13.51
CA ASP A 377 17.09 23.79 -12.12
C ASP A 377 16.09 22.64 -11.95
N LEU A 378 16.52 21.56 -11.29
CA LEU A 378 15.72 20.37 -11.10
C LEU A 378 14.49 20.59 -10.20
N GLN A 379 14.45 21.70 -9.44
CA GLN A 379 13.28 22.09 -8.64
C GLN A 379 12.01 22.28 -9.48
N ARG A 380 12.17 22.63 -10.76
CA ARG A 380 11.03 22.78 -11.68
C ARG A 380 10.30 21.46 -11.87
N PHE A 381 11.04 20.36 -12.00
CA PHE A 381 10.43 19.02 -12.09
C PHE A 381 9.66 18.63 -10.83
N ILE A 382 10.00 19.18 -9.65
CA ILE A 382 9.30 18.85 -8.39
C ILE A 382 7.99 19.63 -8.26
N THR A 383 7.96 20.87 -8.75
CA THR A 383 6.89 21.86 -8.50
C THR A 383 5.89 21.99 -9.65
N ASP A 384 6.28 21.66 -10.88
CA ASP A 384 5.44 21.71 -12.07
C ASP A 384 4.97 20.29 -12.45
N PRO A 385 3.65 19.99 -12.36
CA PRO A 385 3.11 18.67 -12.69
C PRO A 385 3.41 18.19 -14.12
N ASP A 386 3.43 19.11 -15.09
CA ASP A 386 3.67 18.76 -16.49
C ASP A 386 5.14 18.35 -16.69
N GLN A 387 6.06 19.07 -16.05
CA GLN A 387 7.48 18.72 -16.10
C GLN A 387 7.77 17.47 -15.27
N LEU A 388 7.14 17.28 -14.10
CA LEU A 388 7.31 16.07 -13.28
C LEU A 388 7.01 14.80 -14.10
N HIS A 389 6.08 14.88 -15.04
CA HIS A 389 5.78 13.78 -15.95
C HIS A 389 7.02 13.30 -16.71
N GLU A 390 7.94 14.17 -17.09
CA GLU A 390 9.20 13.79 -17.75
C GLU A 390 10.09 12.92 -16.87
N MET A 391 10.03 13.09 -15.54
CA MET A 391 10.84 12.34 -14.56
C MET A 391 10.16 11.07 -14.03
N ARG A 392 8.96 10.76 -14.50
CA ARG A 392 8.12 9.65 -13.98
C ARG A 392 8.79 8.29 -13.92
N GLY A 393 9.69 8.01 -14.85
CA GLY A 393 10.39 6.74 -14.95
C GLY A 393 11.26 6.46 -13.73
N LEU A 394 11.79 7.50 -13.09
CA LEU A 394 12.58 7.39 -11.86
C LEU A 394 11.71 6.84 -10.71
N GLY A 395 10.54 7.45 -10.50
CA GLY A 395 9.60 6.98 -9.50
C GLY A 395 9.00 5.62 -9.83
N VAL A 396 8.73 5.33 -11.10
CA VAL A 396 8.16 4.05 -11.54
C VAL A 396 9.12 2.90 -11.25
N ARG A 397 10.42 3.08 -11.51
CA ARG A 397 11.43 2.08 -11.17
C ARG A 397 11.56 1.91 -9.66
N LEU A 398 11.55 3.01 -8.89
CA LEU A 398 11.55 2.96 -7.42
C LEU A 398 10.34 2.18 -6.89
N ARG A 399 9.14 2.46 -7.37
CA ARG A 399 7.92 1.76 -6.94
C ARG A 399 8.04 0.25 -7.16
N ARG A 400 8.55 -0.16 -8.32
CA ARG A 400 8.75 -1.59 -8.60
C ARG A 400 9.76 -2.24 -7.66
N ARG A 401 10.85 -1.54 -7.29
CA ARG A 401 11.81 -2.03 -6.30
C ARG A 401 11.13 -2.34 -4.96
N VAL A 402 10.27 -1.43 -4.52
CA VAL A 402 9.46 -1.60 -3.30
C VAL A 402 8.51 -2.79 -3.46
N ASP A 403 7.79 -2.89 -4.58
CA ASP A 403 6.85 -4.00 -4.82
C ASP A 403 7.58 -5.37 -4.85
N TRP A 404 8.73 -5.49 -5.53
CA TRP A 404 9.52 -6.74 -5.51
C TRP A 404 10.03 -7.10 -4.12
N LEU A 405 10.48 -6.11 -3.34
CA LEU A 405 10.91 -6.33 -1.98
C LEU A 405 9.75 -6.74 -1.07
N ALA A 406 8.55 -6.17 -1.29
CA ALA A 406 7.34 -6.56 -0.60
C ALA A 406 6.90 -7.99 -0.96
N GLU A 407 6.94 -8.37 -2.23
CA GLU A 407 6.69 -9.74 -2.70
C GLU A 407 7.65 -10.75 -2.06
N ALA A 408 8.95 -10.42 -2.01
CA ALA A 408 9.96 -11.25 -1.36
C ALA A 408 9.78 -11.34 0.17
N SER A 409 9.05 -10.40 0.76
CA SER A 409 8.75 -10.36 2.21
C SER A 409 7.50 -11.14 2.61
N MET A 410 6.79 -11.78 1.65
CA MET A 410 5.53 -12.47 1.93
C MET A 410 5.74 -13.83 2.62
N ASN A 411 4.86 -14.16 3.55
CA ASN A 411 4.74 -15.48 4.15
C ASN A 411 3.89 -16.43 3.26
N GLN A 412 3.64 -17.66 3.72
CA GLN A 412 2.83 -18.65 2.98
C GLN A 412 1.36 -18.25 2.83
N GLU A 413 0.87 -17.33 3.66
CA GLU A 413 -0.50 -16.81 3.62
C GLU A 413 -0.62 -15.58 2.69
N GLY A 414 0.49 -15.13 2.08
CA GLY A 414 0.53 -13.95 1.21
C GLY A 414 0.59 -12.61 1.96
N GLU A 415 0.82 -12.64 3.27
CA GLU A 415 0.97 -11.44 4.11
C GLU A 415 2.46 -11.02 4.16
N ILE A 416 2.74 -9.72 4.18
CA ILE A 416 4.09 -9.19 4.39
C ILE A 416 4.48 -9.42 5.86
N ASP A 417 5.45 -10.31 6.11
CA ASP A 417 5.91 -10.68 7.46
C ASP A 417 7.43 -10.94 7.45
N ALA A 418 8.21 -9.90 7.16
CA ALA A 418 9.67 -9.95 7.17
C ALA A 418 10.26 -9.52 8.51
N ARG A 419 9.70 -10.00 9.63
CA ARG A 419 10.30 -9.80 10.96
C ARG A 419 11.77 -10.19 10.97
N ALA A 420 12.61 -9.44 11.68
CA ALA A 420 14.06 -9.62 11.74
C ALA A 420 14.48 -11.11 11.82
N LEU A 421 15.33 -11.56 10.88
CA LEU A 421 15.87 -12.92 10.81
C LEU A 421 14.83 -14.08 10.73
N SER A 422 13.59 -13.78 10.34
CA SER A 422 12.61 -14.78 9.89
C SER A 422 12.96 -15.33 8.50
N ALA A 423 12.29 -16.41 8.07
CA ALA A 423 12.51 -16.94 6.72
C ALA A 423 12.11 -15.94 5.61
N PRO A 424 10.97 -15.21 5.69
CA PRO A 424 10.68 -14.15 4.72
C PRO A 424 11.71 -13.00 4.75
N TYR A 425 12.27 -12.66 5.92
CA TYR A 425 13.37 -11.69 5.99
C TYR A 425 14.61 -12.15 5.19
N PHE A 426 14.91 -13.45 5.15
CA PHE A 426 16.06 -13.94 4.37
C PHE A 426 15.87 -13.67 2.88
N GLU A 427 14.68 -13.93 2.35
CA GLU A 427 14.33 -13.64 0.96
C GLU A 427 14.31 -12.12 0.68
N ALA A 428 13.77 -11.32 1.60
CA ALA A 428 13.83 -9.85 1.51
C ALA A 428 15.27 -9.31 1.49
N ALA A 429 16.17 -9.86 2.33
CA ALA A 429 17.59 -9.51 2.35
C ALA A 429 18.29 -9.92 1.05
N LEU A 430 18.00 -11.12 0.53
CA LEU A 430 18.52 -11.59 -0.76
C LEU A 430 18.10 -10.67 -1.91
N GLU A 431 16.82 -10.29 -1.96
CA GLU A 431 16.30 -9.37 -2.96
C GLU A 431 16.94 -7.98 -2.83
N THR A 432 17.09 -7.47 -1.61
CA THR A 432 17.79 -6.20 -1.35
C THR A 432 19.23 -6.23 -1.89
N ILE A 433 19.98 -7.31 -1.63
CA ILE A 433 21.36 -7.48 -2.12
C ILE A 433 21.39 -7.52 -3.65
N ARG A 434 20.46 -8.25 -4.29
CA ARG A 434 20.34 -8.30 -5.76
C ARG A 434 20.06 -6.93 -6.34
N GLN A 435 19.15 -6.17 -5.76
CA GLN A 435 18.84 -4.81 -6.19
C GLN A 435 20.04 -3.87 -6.02
N MET A 436 20.80 -4.00 -4.93
CA MET A 436 22.04 -3.25 -4.73
C MET A 436 23.09 -3.63 -5.79
N ASN A 437 23.33 -4.92 -6.03
CA ASN A 437 24.27 -5.39 -7.06
C ASN A 437 23.86 -4.90 -8.46
N ALA A 438 22.57 -4.96 -8.79
CA ALA A 438 22.03 -4.45 -10.05
C ALA A 438 22.24 -2.94 -10.19
N GLY A 439 22.20 -2.17 -9.10
CA GLY A 439 22.52 -0.75 -9.06
C GLY A 439 24.01 -0.41 -9.12
N GLY A 440 24.89 -1.41 -9.25
CA GLY A 440 26.34 -1.22 -9.26
C GLY A 440 26.95 -1.03 -7.87
N LEU A 441 26.21 -1.33 -6.80
CA LEU A 441 26.72 -1.22 -5.43
C LEU A 441 27.51 -2.49 -5.05
N HIS A 442 28.64 -2.28 -4.38
CA HIS A 442 29.40 -3.35 -3.74
C HIS A 442 28.82 -3.62 -2.36
N VAL A 443 28.31 -4.84 -2.15
CA VAL A 443 27.49 -5.15 -0.98
C VAL A 443 28.28 -5.91 0.08
N CYS A 444 28.04 -5.62 1.36
CA CYS A 444 28.57 -6.39 2.47
C CYS A 444 27.63 -6.45 3.68
N ILE A 445 27.94 -7.37 4.59
CA ILE A 445 27.20 -7.66 5.82
C ILE A 445 28.11 -7.40 7.02
N ASP A 446 27.59 -6.67 8.01
CA ASP A 446 28.30 -6.39 9.27
C ASP A 446 27.93 -7.37 10.40
N LEU A 447 28.60 -7.24 11.55
CA LEU A 447 28.38 -8.10 12.73
C LEU A 447 27.04 -7.88 13.43
N ALA A 448 26.30 -6.81 13.12
CA ALA A 448 24.93 -6.59 13.59
C ALA A 448 23.90 -7.15 12.59
N GLY A 449 24.34 -7.66 11.45
CA GLY A 449 23.50 -8.21 10.38
C GLY A 449 22.95 -7.16 9.42
N ASN A 450 23.45 -5.93 9.48
CA ASN A 450 23.08 -4.87 8.54
C ASN A 450 23.63 -5.17 7.14
N LEU A 451 22.90 -4.76 6.12
CA LEU A 451 23.34 -4.82 4.72
C LEU A 451 23.83 -3.43 4.30
N HIS A 452 25.02 -3.35 3.72
CA HIS A 452 25.62 -2.11 3.23
C HIS A 452 25.95 -2.22 1.75
N GLY A 453 25.43 -1.33 0.93
CA GLY A 453 25.77 -1.19 -0.49
C GLY A 453 26.58 0.08 -0.72
N LEU A 454 27.82 -0.06 -1.22
CA LEU A 454 28.75 1.06 -1.42
C LEU A 454 28.89 1.38 -2.91
N LEU A 455 28.69 2.64 -3.30
CA LEU A 455 29.03 3.12 -4.64
C LEU A 455 30.49 3.58 -4.64
N ILE A 456 31.39 2.64 -4.93
CA ILE A 456 32.84 2.81 -4.94
C ILE A 456 33.43 2.22 -6.22
N LYS A 457 34.71 2.48 -6.49
CA LYS A 457 35.41 1.93 -7.64
C LYS A 457 35.79 0.46 -7.43
N ASP A 458 35.96 -0.28 -8.51
CA ASP A 458 36.38 -1.69 -8.46
C ASP A 458 37.74 -1.87 -7.75
N GLU A 459 38.66 -0.91 -7.88
CA GLU A 459 39.94 -0.93 -7.17
C GLU A 459 39.74 -0.77 -5.66
N GLU A 460 38.87 0.15 -5.23
CA GLU A 460 38.52 0.36 -3.81
C GLU A 460 37.83 -0.90 -3.24
N ALA A 461 36.94 -1.53 -4.02
CA ALA A 461 36.31 -2.78 -3.64
C ALA A 461 37.33 -3.93 -3.52
N TYR A 462 38.34 -3.99 -4.40
CA TYR A 462 39.43 -4.97 -4.31
C TYR A 462 40.31 -4.74 -3.07
N GLU A 463 40.64 -3.50 -2.74
CA GLU A 463 41.35 -3.14 -1.52
C GLU A 463 40.57 -3.60 -0.28
N ILE A 464 39.27 -3.30 -0.21
CA ILE A 464 38.41 -3.72 0.91
C ILE A 464 38.36 -5.24 1.06
N ARG A 465 38.29 -5.99 -0.05
CA ARG A 465 38.30 -7.47 -0.01
C ARG A 465 39.63 -8.04 0.49
N SER A 466 40.75 -7.39 0.16
CA SER A 466 42.08 -7.90 0.45
C SER A 466 42.62 -7.47 1.82
N GLN A 467 42.28 -6.27 2.27
CA GLN A 467 42.85 -5.63 3.47
C GLN A 467 41.81 -5.31 4.55
N GLY A 468 40.52 -5.49 4.27
CA GLY A 468 39.41 -5.09 5.15
C GLY A 468 38.97 -3.64 4.94
N MET A 469 37.88 -3.25 5.61
CA MET A 469 37.29 -1.91 5.48
C MET A 469 38.14 -0.83 6.17
N ASN A 470 38.38 0.28 5.47
CA ASN A 470 38.96 1.49 6.06
C ASN A 470 37.87 2.55 6.26
N ALA A 471 37.54 2.84 7.52
CA ALA A 471 36.47 3.79 7.88
C ALA A 471 36.66 5.19 7.26
N LYS A 472 37.89 5.57 6.86
CA LYS A 472 38.14 6.85 6.18
C LYS A 472 37.36 7.02 4.88
N TYR A 473 37.06 5.95 4.15
CA TYR A 473 36.32 6.04 2.88
C TYR A 473 34.92 6.65 3.06
N LEU A 474 34.31 6.47 4.23
CA LEU A 474 32.92 6.89 4.50
C LEU A 474 32.82 8.17 5.35
N THR A 475 33.96 8.73 5.79
CA THR A 475 33.99 10.02 6.51
C THR A 475 33.46 11.20 5.69
N GLN A 476 33.44 11.06 4.36
CA GLN A 476 32.93 12.03 3.41
C GLN A 476 31.79 11.42 2.59
N SER A 477 30.95 10.56 3.18
CA SER A 477 29.84 9.96 2.43
C SER A 477 28.47 10.50 2.82
N ILE A 478 27.55 10.45 1.86
CA ILE A 478 26.12 10.54 2.10
C ILE A 478 25.58 9.14 2.30
N HIS A 479 25.01 8.90 3.47
CA HIS A 479 24.56 7.59 3.90
C HIS A 479 23.04 7.51 3.81
N HIS A 480 22.55 6.85 2.78
CA HIS A 480 21.13 6.55 2.65
C HIS A 480 20.78 5.40 3.58
N ILE A 481 19.80 5.57 4.45
CA ILE A 481 19.46 4.59 5.48
C ILE A 481 17.97 4.36 5.56
N SER A 482 17.60 3.17 6.00
CA SER A 482 16.39 2.81 6.74
C SER A 482 16.46 1.30 7.03
N HIS A 483 15.32 0.61 7.16
CA HIS A 483 15.23 -0.83 7.44
C HIS A 483 14.45 -1.59 6.37
N ILE A 484 14.54 -2.93 6.40
CA ILE A 484 13.74 -3.84 5.56
C ILE A 484 12.96 -4.87 6.37
N ASP A 485 13.25 -5.00 7.67
CA ASP A 485 12.41 -5.78 8.56
C ASP A 485 11.06 -5.09 8.79
N SER A 486 10.04 -5.87 9.11
CA SER A 486 8.68 -5.37 9.29
C SER A 486 7.99 -5.98 10.49
N VAL A 487 6.91 -5.35 10.95
CA VAL A 487 5.88 -6.02 11.76
C VAL A 487 5.17 -7.14 10.97
N LYS A 488 4.30 -7.90 11.67
CA LYS A 488 3.43 -8.91 11.04
C LYS A 488 2.32 -8.24 10.23
N ASN A 489 2.06 -8.74 9.02
CA ASN A 489 1.04 -8.24 8.09
C ASN A 489 1.19 -6.72 7.82
N ALA A 490 2.42 -6.32 7.51
CA ALA A 490 2.82 -4.94 7.32
C ALA A 490 2.41 -4.36 5.95
N GLY A 491 2.61 -3.04 5.81
CA GLY A 491 2.56 -2.34 4.54
C GLY A 491 3.77 -2.60 3.65
N ARG A 492 3.78 -2.00 2.45
CA ARG A 492 4.84 -2.19 1.45
C ARG A 492 6.01 -1.21 1.59
N PHE A 493 5.81 -0.05 2.19
CA PHE A 493 6.71 1.11 2.12
C PHE A 493 7.48 1.36 3.40
N ASP A 494 6.89 1.08 4.58
CA ASP A 494 7.52 1.26 5.90
C ASP A 494 8.94 0.65 5.92
N GLY A 495 9.95 1.48 6.24
CA GLY A 495 11.39 1.23 6.09
C GLY A 495 11.90 1.05 4.65
N ARG A 496 11.27 0.15 3.89
CA ARG A 496 11.69 -0.30 2.54
C ARG A 496 11.86 0.86 1.56
N LEU A 497 11.04 1.90 1.67
CA LEU A 497 11.14 3.11 0.84
C LEU A 497 12.49 3.81 1.01
N GLY A 498 13.01 3.90 2.23
CA GLY A 498 14.30 4.54 2.52
C GLY A 498 15.46 3.80 1.87
N VAL A 499 15.49 2.47 2.03
CA VAL A 499 16.52 1.61 1.46
C VAL A 499 16.47 1.64 -0.08
N THR A 500 15.29 1.39 -0.66
CA THR A 500 15.13 1.35 -2.12
C THR A 500 15.33 2.71 -2.77
N GLY A 501 14.97 3.82 -2.09
CA GLY A 501 15.24 5.19 -2.54
C GLY A 501 16.73 5.50 -2.61
N GLY A 502 17.50 5.01 -1.62
CA GLY A 502 18.97 5.05 -1.66
C GLY A 502 19.56 4.25 -2.82
N ILE A 503 19.09 3.02 -3.02
CA ILE A 503 19.51 2.16 -4.15
C ILE A 503 19.20 2.85 -5.49
N GLU A 504 17.99 3.40 -5.64
CA GLU A 504 17.56 4.07 -6.85
C GLU A 504 18.43 5.29 -7.16
N THR A 505 18.72 6.11 -6.15
CA THR A 505 19.61 7.28 -6.31
C THR A 505 20.99 6.86 -6.81
N ALA A 506 21.59 5.82 -6.22
CA ALA A 506 22.89 5.30 -6.66
C ALA A 506 22.82 4.72 -8.08
N HIS A 507 21.77 3.98 -8.40
CA HIS A 507 21.57 3.35 -9.72
C HIS A 507 21.40 4.40 -10.82
N ILE A 508 20.68 5.51 -10.57
CA ILE A 508 20.58 6.61 -11.54
C ILE A 508 21.98 7.14 -11.91
N PHE A 509 22.89 7.32 -10.95
CA PHE A 509 24.27 7.72 -11.25
C PHE A 509 25.02 6.65 -12.06
N SER A 510 24.86 5.37 -11.71
CA SER A 510 25.45 4.26 -12.46
C SER A 510 24.98 4.26 -13.92
N ASP A 511 23.68 4.47 -14.17
CA ASP A 511 23.11 4.49 -15.51
C ASP A 511 23.49 5.75 -16.29
N LEU A 512 23.52 6.93 -15.66
CA LEU A 512 24.02 8.16 -16.27
C LEU A 512 25.48 7.98 -16.73
N TYR A 513 26.31 7.31 -15.95
CA TYR A 513 27.66 6.98 -16.37
C TYR A 513 27.66 5.95 -17.51
N LYS A 514 26.94 4.84 -17.35
CA LYS A 514 26.94 3.71 -18.29
C LYS A 514 26.42 4.10 -19.68
N TYR A 515 25.26 4.76 -19.75
CA TYR A 515 24.57 5.03 -21.02
C TYR A 515 24.82 6.45 -21.57
N PHE A 516 25.24 7.40 -20.73
CA PHE A 516 25.46 8.80 -21.13
C PHE A 516 26.89 9.29 -20.88
N GLN A 517 27.79 8.43 -20.37
CA GLN A 517 29.19 8.76 -20.09
C GLN A 517 29.36 9.94 -19.12
N ARG A 518 28.35 10.16 -18.27
CA ARG A 518 28.31 11.30 -17.34
C ARG A 518 28.97 10.93 -16.02
N THR A 519 30.26 11.25 -15.90
CA THR A 519 31.02 10.98 -14.67
C THR A 519 30.65 11.96 -13.56
N THR A 520 30.04 11.47 -12.49
CA THR A 520 29.75 12.24 -11.27
C THR A 520 30.74 11.95 -10.14
N LEU A 521 31.36 10.76 -10.14
CA LEU A 521 32.47 10.37 -9.26
C LEU A 521 33.81 10.54 -9.96
N GLY A 522 34.23 11.79 -10.16
CA GLY A 522 35.55 12.12 -10.70
C GLY A 522 36.70 11.60 -9.83
N ALA A 523 37.92 11.48 -10.40
CA ALA A 523 39.10 11.03 -9.65
C ALA A 523 39.44 11.92 -8.44
N ASP A 524 39.00 13.17 -8.46
CA ASP A 524 39.20 14.20 -7.43
C ASP A 524 38.02 14.34 -6.46
N CYS A 525 36.92 13.61 -6.66
CA CYS A 525 35.78 13.63 -5.74
C CYS A 525 36.07 12.71 -4.54
N ALA A 526 36.14 13.29 -3.33
CA ALA A 526 36.27 12.53 -2.09
C ALA A 526 34.92 12.04 -1.56
N ILE A 527 33.82 12.62 -2.05
CA ILE A 527 32.49 12.28 -1.57
C ILE A 527 32.08 10.90 -2.11
N ARG A 528 31.45 10.09 -1.26
CA ARG A 528 30.87 8.78 -1.62
C ARG A 528 29.38 8.76 -1.32
N THR A 529 28.66 7.83 -1.93
CA THR A 529 27.30 7.50 -1.52
C THR A 529 27.25 6.03 -1.14
N HIS A 530 26.54 5.73 -0.05
CA HIS A 530 26.29 4.36 0.35
C HIS A 530 24.92 4.20 0.97
N VAL A 531 24.39 2.99 0.88
CA VAL A 531 23.04 2.63 1.31
C VAL A 531 23.15 1.57 2.41
N SER A 532 22.36 1.70 3.48
CA SER A 532 22.19 0.65 4.48
C SER A 532 20.74 0.25 4.65
N ALA A 533 20.52 -1.07 4.68
CA ALA A 533 19.35 -1.66 5.31
C ALA A 533 19.77 -2.09 6.72
N PHE A 534 19.33 -1.35 7.72
CA PHE A 534 19.55 -1.71 9.12
C PHE A 534 18.64 -2.85 9.53
N LEU A 535 19.15 -3.72 10.41
CA LEU A 535 18.43 -4.87 10.91
C LEU A 535 17.84 -4.58 12.28
N GLY A 536 16.54 -4.86 12.42
CA GLY A 536 15.85 -4.94 13.71
C GLY A 536 15.31 -3.61 14.20
N GLU A 537 15.08 -2.65 13.30
CA GLU A 537 14.45 -1.36 13.64
C GLU A 537 13.12 -1.59 14.39
N GLU A 538 12.32 -2.56 13.92
CA GLU A 538 10.98 -2.89 14.41
C GLU A 538 10.97 -3.63 15.76
N MET A 539 12.14 -3.81 16.38
CA MET A 539 12.30 -4.36 17.74
C MET A 539 11.68 -5.75 17.95
N THR A 540 11.69 -6.61 16.93
CA THR A 540 11.24 -8.02 17.09
C THR A 540 12.12 -8.80 18.07
N PHE A 541 13.43 -8.49 18.10
CA PHE A 541 14.35 -8.93 19.13
C PHE A 541 14.51 -7.81 20.15
N THR A 542 14.59 -8.16 21.43
CA THR A 542 14.77 -7.21 22.52
C THR A 542 15.92 -7.65 23.44
N GLY A 543 16.58 -6.68 24.06
CA GLY A 543 17.64 -6.88 25.03
C GLY A 543 17.83 -5.61 25.86
N GLU A 544 18.47 -5.75 27.02
CA GLU A 544 18.63 -4.66 27.96
C GLU A 544 19.43 -3.50 27.34
N GLY A 545 18.82 -2.32 27.26
CA GLY A 545 19.48 -1.09 26.80
C GLY A 545 19.76 -0.99 25.30
N VAL A 546 19.24 -1.90 24.46
CA VAL A 546 19.42 -1.86 23.00
C VAL A 546 18.10 -1.49 22.32
N SER A 547 18.11 -0.44 21.50
CA SER A 547 16.97 -0.01 20.68
C SER A 547 17.45 0.26 19.25
N MET A 548 16.70 -0.24 18.25
CA MET A 548 17.08 -0.28 16.84
C MET A 548 18.53 -0.83 16.69
N PRO A 549 18.77 -2.11 17.03
CA PRO A 549 20.09 -2.73 17.16
C PRO A 549 21.03 -2.45 15.97
N GLY A 550 20.53 -2.51 14.74
CA GLY A 550 21.31 -2.26 13.53
C GLY A 550 21.96 -0.87 13.52
N SER A 551 21.15 0.19 13.59
CA SER A 551 21.65 1.57 13.62
C SER A 551 22.38 1.90 14.92
N ALA A 552 21.99 1.32 16.06
CA ALA A 552 22.70 1.48 17.32
C ALA A 552 24.12 0.92 17.26
N ALA A 553 24.35 -0.19 16.55
CA ALA A 553 25.68 -0.75 16.36
C ALA A 553 26.57 0.16 15.52
N VAL A 554 26.04 0.67 14.40
CA VAL A 554 26.77 1.61 13.53
C VAL A 554 27.08 2.92 14.26
N ALA A 555 26.15 3.42 15.08
CA ALA A 555 26.34 4.59 15.94
C ALA A 555 27.32 4.35 17.11
N GLY A 556 27.73 3.11 17.38
CA GLY A 556 28.55 2.73 18.54
C GLY A 556 27.79 2.77 19.88
N ASN A 557 26.46 2.81 19.86
CA ASN A 557 25.60 2.78 21.04
C ASN A 557 25.36 1.35 21.56
N ALA A 558 25.45 0.34 20.69
CA ALA A 558 25.31 -1.07 21.03
C ALA A 558 26.51 -1.87 20.51
N LYS A 559 27.03 -2.79 21.31
CA LYS A 559 28.06 -3.72 20.86
C LYS A 559 27.42 -4.93 20.17
N PRO A 560 28.05 -5.53 19.14
CA PRO A 560 27.54 -6.74 18.50
C PRO A 560 27.21 -7.85 19.49
N GLU A 561 28.03 -8.05 20.53
CA GLU A 561 27.80 -9.12 21.52
C GLU A 561 26.51 -8.90 22.33
N ALA A 562 26.14 -7.65 22.59
CA ALA A 562 24.87 -7.33 23.26
C ALA A 562 23.69 -7.67 22.33
N ILE A 563 23.81 -7.33 21.04
CA ILE A 563 22.79 -7.64 20.02
C ILE A 563 22.63 -9.15 19.85
N HIS A 564 23.74 -9.88 19.77
CA HIS A 564 23.79 -11.34 19.67
C HIS A 564 23.07 -12.05 20.81
N SER A 565 23.00 -11.42 22.00
CA SER A 565 22.32 -11.96 23.18
C SER A 565 20.82 -11.67 23.25
N MET A 566 20.30 -10.81 22.35
CA MET A 566 18.88 -10.43 22.32
C MET A 566 17.99 -11.63 22.02
N LYS A 567 16.74 -11.56 22.51
CA LYS A 567 15.73 -12.62 22.30
C LYS A 567 14.44 -12.06 21.73
N ASN A 568 13.77 -12.85 20.90
CA ASN A 568 12.43 -12.55 20.44
C ASN A 568 11.36 -13.10 21.40
N HIS A 569 10.09 -12.81 21.11
CA HIS A 569 8.94 -13.29 21.91
C HIS A 569 8.80 -14.82 22.02
N GLU A 570 9.39 -15.59 21.10
CA GLU A 570 9.42 -17.05 21.12
C GLU A 570 10.60 -17.61 21.93
N GLY A 571 11.49 -16.73 22.42
CA GLY A 571 12.69 -17.08 23.17
C GLY A 571 13.88 -17.47 22.31
N GLU A 572 13.80 -17.34 20.98
CA GLU A 572 14.92 -17.55 20.08
C GLU A 572 16.00 -16.48 20.30
N VAL A 573 17.27 -16.88 20.20
CA VAL A 573 18.43 -15.99 20.39
C VAL A 573 18.85 -15.41 19.04
N PHE A 574 19.13 -14.11 19.00
CA PHE A 574 19.53 -13.39 17.79
C PHE A 574 20.72 -14.05 17.10
N LEU A 575 21.78 -14.39 17.86
CA LEU A 575 23.00 -15.00 17.31
C LEU A 575 22.72 -16.30 16.56
N ASP A 576 21.87 -17.17 17.12
CA ASP A 576 21.55 -18.45 16.50
C ASP A 576 20.86 -18.26 15.16
N ARG A 577 19.88 -17.34 15.11
CA ARG A 577 19.17 -16.97 13.87
C ARG A 577 20.10 -16.29 12.86
N PHE A 578 20.99 -15.43 13.33
CA PHE A 578 21.95 -14.73 12.49
C PHE A 578 22.97 -15.69 11.87
N LEU A 579 23.46 -16.68 12.60
CA LEU A 579 24.33 -17.72 12.06
C LEU A 579 23.62 -18.58 11.00
N ILE A 580 22.33 -18.89 11.18
CA ILE A 580 21.52 -19.57 10.16
C ILE A 580 21.43 -18.70 8.89
N PHE A 581 21.17 -17.40 9.04
CA PHE A 581 21.16 -16.46 7.94
C PHE A 581 22.50 -16.40 7.20
N LEU A 582 23.63 -16.29 7.93
CA LEU A 582 24.97 -16.24 7.33
C LEU A 582 25.30 -17.51 6.54
N ARG A 583 24.94 -18.70 7.06
CA ARG A 583 25.10 -19.96 6.32
C ARG A 583 24.25 -19.98 5.06
N TRP A 584 23.01 -19.51 5.16
CA TRP A 584 22.09 -19.45 4.04
C TRP A 584 22.58 -18.49 2.94
N ILE A 585 22.98 -17.26 3.29
CA ILE A 585 23.46 -16.28 2.30
C ILE A 585 24.82 -16.68 1.71
N ALA A 586 25.69 -17.34 2.49
CA ALA A 586 26.94 -17.91 1.98
C ALA A 586 26.69 -18.97 0.89
N GLN A 587 25.63 -19.78 1.06
CA GLN A 587 25.21 -20.71 0.01
C GLN A 587 24.72 -19.96 -1.23
N LYS A 588 23.89 -18.92 -1.07
CA LYS A 588 23.43 -18.09 -2.20
C LYS A 588 24.58 -17.41 -2.95
N GLN A 589 25.60 -16.93 -2.23
CA GLN A 589 26.82 -16.38 -2.81
C GLN A 589 27.59 -17.46 -3.59
N THR A 590 27.72 -18.67 -3.04
CA THR A 590 28.38 -19.81 -3.71
C THR A 590 27.65 -20.23 -4.98
N ASP A 591 26.32 -20.16 -4.98
CA ASP A 591 25.46 -20.46 -6.13
C ASP A 591 25.46 -19.34 -7.19
N GLY A 592 26.19 -18.25 -6.95
CA GLY A 592 26.24 -17.09 -7.87
C GLY A 592 24.97 -16.25 -7.87
N GLN A 593 24.08 -16.40 -6.89
CA GLN A 593 22.83 -15.65 -6.81
C GLN A 593 23.01 -14.23 -6.28
N VAL A 594 24.13 -13.95 -5.62
CA VAL A 594 24.53 -12.63 -5.09
C VAL A 594 26.04 -12.44 -5.12
N VAL A 595 26.48 -11.19 -5.10
CA VAL A 595 27.89 -10.80 -4.99
C VAL A 595 28.10 -9.97 -3.73
N LEU A 596 28.91 -10.49 -2.80
CA LEU A 596 29.28 -9.83 -1.55
C LEU A 596 30.78 -9.59 -1.47
N LEU A 597 31.18 -8.53 -0.75
CA LEU A 597 32.58 -8.30 -0.36
C LEU A 597 33.02 -9.27 0.74
N ASN A 598 32.09 -9.73 1.59
CA ASN A 598 32.34 -10.77 2.58
C ASN A 598 32.91 -12.03 1.91
N GLN A 599 33.87 -12.66 2.58
CA GLN A 599 34.53 -13.88 2.11
C GLN A 599 34.01 -15.09 2.89
N PHE A 600 32.78 -15.52 2.60
CA PHE A 600 32.21 -16.72 3.22
C PHE A 600 32.77 -17.99 2.56
N SER A 601 33.24 -18.94 3.38
CA SER A 601 33.72 -20.25 2.90
C SER A 601 32.65 -21.32 3.08
N GLY A 602 32.44 -22.17 2.07
CA GLY A 602 31.46 -23.28 2.12
C GLY A 602 31.73 -24.38 3.16
N LYS A 603 32.84 -24.29 3.91
CA LYS A 603 33.19 -25.17 5.04
C LYS A 603 33.46 -24.39 6.35
N ALA A 604 33.10 -23.12 6.41
CA ALA A 604 33.32 -22.24 7.56
C ALA A 604 32.56 -22.75 8.80
N GLY A 605 33.22 -22.74 9.96
CA GLY A 605 32.52 -22.84 11.25
C GLY A 605 31.84 -21.52 11.60
N ASP A 606 31.05 -21.50 12.69
CA ASP A 606 30.30 -20.31 13.11
C ASP A 606 31.20 -19.10 13.36
N GLN A 607 32.36 -19.32 14.01
CA GLN A 607 33.32 -18.25 14.24
C GLN A 607 33.94 -17.71 12.94
N ASP A 608 34.14 -18.56 11.93
CA ASP A 608 34.68 -18.14 10.64
C ASP A 608 33.68 -17.25 9.89
N LEU A 609 32.38 -17.56 9.98
CA LEU A 609 31.30 -16.74 9.42
C LEU A 609 31.25 -15.36 10.09
N LEU A 610 31.34 -15.31 11.42
CA LEU A 610 31.39 -14.05 12.16
C LEU A 610 32.65 -13.25 11.82
N ASN A 611 33.81 -13.90 11.72
CA ASN A 611 35.08 -13.25 11.36
C ASN A 611 35.06 -12.67 9.93
N ALA A 612 34.24 -13.23 9.03
CA ALA A 612 34.05 -12.71 7.69
C ALA A 612 33.10 -11.49 7.62
N CYS A 613 32.39 -11.17 8.70
CA CYS A 613 31.51 -10.00 8.79
C CYS A 613 32.32 -8.75 9.15
N PHE A 614 31.88 -7.60 8.64
CA PHE A 614 32.53 -6.31 8.91
C PHE A 614 32.11 -5.74 10.26
N ARG A 615 32.92 -4.82 10.80
CA ARG A 615 32.55 -4.07 12.01
C ARG A 615 31.52 -2.99 11.67
N PRO A 616 30.38 -2.90 12.39
CA PRO A 616 29.34 -1.90 12.14
C PRO A 616 29.85 -0.46 12.16
N GLU A 617 30.76 -0.15 13.07
CA GLU A 617 31.28 1.21 13.26
C GLU A 617 32.09 1.72 12.05
N HIS A 618 32.53 0.83 11.17
CA HIS A 618 33.20 1.22 9.93
C HIS A 618 32.27 1.91 8.92
N PHE A 619 30.95 1.74 9.06
CA PHE A 619 29.93 2.31 8.17
C PHE A 619 29.28 3.58 8.70
N TYR A 620 29.75 4.10 9.83
CA TYR A 620 29.24 5.33 10.39
C TYR A 620 29.54 6.52 9.47
N SER A 621 28.49 7.26 9.12
CA SER A 621 28.59 8.61 8.54
C SER A 621 27.71 9.57 9.32
N ARG A 622 28.18 10.81 9.48
CA ARG A 622 27.39 11.89 10.10
C ARG A 622 26.26 12.36 9.18
N HIS A 623 26.38 12.15 7.87
CA HIS A 623 25.51 12.74 6.86
C HIS A 623 24.50 11.71 6.37
N THR A 624 23.51 11.38 7.21
CA THR A 624 22.47 10.43 6.83
C THR A 624 21.30 11.11 6.11
N PHE A 625 20.76 10.38 5.13
CA PHE A 625 19.55 10.74 4.41
C PHE A 625 18.59 9.56 4.49
N GLU A 626 17.63 9.64 5.39
CA GLU A 626 16.53 8.68 5.51
C GLU A 626 15.31 9.22 4.78
N ARG A 627 14.73 8.40 3.91
CA ARG A 627 13.39 8.62 3.37
C ARG A 627 12.45 7.68 4.09
N HIS A 628 11.27 8.18 4.41
CA HIS A 628 10.28 7.40 5.11
C HIS A 628 8.88 7.89 4.75
N ILE A 629 7.90 7.01 4.82
CA ILE A 629 6.49 7.43 4.77
C ILE A 629 6.14 8.19 6.05
N GLU A 630 5.16 9.10 6.01
CA GLU A 630 4.74 9.88 7.18
C GLU A 630 4.23 9.00 8.33
N GLN A 631 3.62 7.86 7.98
CA GLN A 631 2.89 6.97 8.90
C GLN A 631 1.66 7.63 9.55
N GLY A 632 1.21 8.78 9.02
CA GLY A 632 0.15 9.62 9.55
C GLY A 632 -0.56 10.45 8.46
N PRO A 633 -1.60 11.23 8.82
CA PRO A 633 -2.44 11.92 7.84
C PRO A 633 -2.14 13.43 7.67
N VAL A 634 -1.03 13.95 8.22
CA VAL A 634 -0.76 15.40 8.27
C VAL A 634 -0.42 15.94 6.89
N LEU A 635 0.49 15.29 6.17
CA LEU A 635 0.94 15.68 4.83
C LEU A 635 -0.21 15.57 3.84
N ASP A 636 -1.04 14.53 3.92
CA ASP A 636 -2.21 14.43 3.06
C ASP A 636 -3.25 15.51 3.35
N ARG A 637 -3.56 15.78 4.62
CA ARG A 637 -4.51 16.85 4.99
C ARG A 637 -4.05 18.22 4.51
N LEU A 638 -2.75 18.50 4.58
CA LEU A 638 -2.17 19.77 4.14
C LEU A 638 -1.92 19.81 2.63
N LYS A 639 -2.12 18.68 1.93
CA LYS A 639 -1.78 18.49 0.52
C LYS A 639 -0.35 18.95 0.26
N VAL A 640 0.57 18.34 1.02
CA VAL A 640 2.01 18.52 0.93
C VAL A 640 2.62 17.16 0.57
N PRO A 641 3.34 17.02 -0.56
CA PRO A 641 3.91 15.73 -0.96
C PRO A 641 4.98 15.19 -0.02
N MET A 642 5.78 16.08 0.59
CA MET A 642 6.90 15.71 1.46
C MET A 642 7.29 16.82 2.43
N ALA A 643 7.90 16.46 3.55
CA ALA A 643 8.44 17.40 4.53
C ALA A 643 9.73 16.88 5.18
N LEU A 644 10.62 17.80 5.59
CA LEU A 644 11.78 17.45 6.40
C LEU A 644 11.43 17.46 7.89
N VAL A 645 11.75 16.37 8.57
CA VAL A 645 11.63 16.29 10.03
C VAL A 645 12.71 17.14 10.67
N SER A 646 12.33 18.25 11.32
CA SER A 646 13.28 19.11 12.03
C SER A 646 13.68 18.53 13.39
N ARG A 647 12.77 17.76 14.02
CA ARG A 647 12.92 17.25 15.38
C ARG A 647 12.19 15.93 15.57
N ILE A 648 12.78 15.06 16.39
CA ILE A 648 12.19 13.80 16.82
C ILE A 648 11.77 13.95 18.28
N MET A 649 10.55 13.53 18.58
CA MET A 649 10.00 13.57 19.93
C MET A 649 10.76 12.61 20.85
N GLY A 650 10.96 13.03 22.10
CA GLY A 650 11.44 12.14 23.16
C GLY A 650 10.40 11.08 23.51
N ILE A 651 10.83 10.03 24.19
CA ILE A 651 10.04 8.85 24.55
C ILE A 651 10.09 8.63 26.04
N HIS A 652 8.94 8.31 26.61
CA HIS A 652 8.81 7.83 27.97
C HIS A 652 7.82 6.66 27.98
N GLN A 653 8.32 5.45 28.22
CA GLN A 653 7.50 4.24 28.35
C GLN A 653 7.55 3.74 29.78
N GLU A 654 6.38 3.51 30.37
CA GLU A 654 6.23 3.12 31.77
C GLU A 654 5.05 2.16 31.91
N ASP A 655 5.24 1.12 32.70
CA ASP A 655 4.17 0.19 33.07
C ASP A 655 3.59 0.58 34.42
N PHE A 656 2.27 0.67 34.51
CA PHE A 656 1.53 0.91 35.74
C PHE A 656 0.78 -0.34 36.16
N PHE A 657 0.93 -0.74 37.42
CA PHE A 657 0.30 -1.90 38.02
C PHE A 657 -0.75 -1.44 39.03
N PHE A 658 -2.02 -1.63 38.68
CA PHE A 658 -3.16 -1.35 39.54
C PHE A 658 -3.46 -2.60 40.36
N ILE A 659 -3.56 -2.48 41.68
CA ILE A 659 -3.70 -3.60 42.62
C ILE A 659 -4.89 -3.35 43.53
N GLY A 660 -5.90 -4.22 43.45
CA GLY A 660 -7.15 -4.14 44.21
C GLY A 660 -8.32 -4.73 43.42
N GLU A 661 -9.51 -4.81 44.05
CA GLU A 661 -10.71 -5.40 43.43
C GLU A 661 -11.19 -4.63 42.18
N GLN A 662 -10.86 -3.34 42.07
CA GLN A 662 -11.25 -2.49 40.94
C GLN A 662 -10.07 -2.17 40.00
N ALA A 663 -9.06 -3.04 39.94
CA ALA A 663 -7.83 -2.77 39.20
C ALA A 663 -8.06 -2.47 37.71
N GLU A 664 -8.89 -3.25 37.01
CA GLU A 664 -9.19 -3.02 35.58
C GLU A 664 -10.02 -1.76 35.36
N ALA A 665 -10.95 -1.44 36.26
CA ALA A 665 -11.74 -0.21 36.21
C ALA A 665 -10.84 1.03 36.38
N ALA A 666 -9.91 0.96 37.33
CA ALA A 666 -8.92 2.01 37.59
C ALA A 666 -7.99 2.21 36.38
N ALA A 667 -7.53 1.14 35.74
CA ALA A 667 -6.71 1.20 34.53
C ALA A 667 -7.44 1.85 33.34
N LEU A 668 -8.73 1.54 33.16
CA LEU A 668 -9.56 2.18 32.14
C LEU A 668 -9.76 3.68 32.42
N ASP A 669 -10.09 4.06 33.66
CA ASP A 669 -10.28 5.46 34.01
C ASP A 669 -8.97 6.27 33.87
N PHE A 670 -7.83 5.67 34.22
CA PHE A 670 -6.51 6.24 33.95
C PHE A 670 -6.29 6.54 32.46
N ASN A 671 -6.59 5.58 31.56
CA ASN A 671 -6.47 5.78 30.12
C ASN A 671 -7.34 6.97 29.62
N ARG A 672 -8.59 7.05 30.07
CA ARG A 672 -9.49 8.16 29.72
C ARG A 672 -8.96 9.51 30.20
N ARG A 673 -8.47 9.61 31.45
CA ARG A 673 -7.96 10.87 31.99
C ARG A 673 -6.67 11.31 31.30
N LEU A 674 -5.79 10.38 30.95
CA LEU A 674 -4.61 10.66 30.12
C LEU A 674 -5.02 11.28 28.78
N ARG A 675 -6.06 10.73 28.14
CA ARG A 675 -6.62 11.28 26.91
C ARG A 675 -7.11 12.71 27.12
N ASP A 676 -7.92 12.97 28.15
CA ASP A 676 -8.44 14.30 28.43
C ASP A 676 -7.32 15.33 28.65
N MET A 677 -6.23 14.92 29.31
CA MET A 677 -5.07 15.77 29.57
C MET A 677 -4.39 16.22 28.26
N THR A 678 -4.25 15.33 27.28
CA THR A 678 -3.67 15.68 25.96
C THR A 678 -4.55 16.60 25.10
N LEU A 679 -5.81 16.82 25.47
CA LEU A 679 -6.70 17.76 24.79
C LEU A 679 -6.59 19.20 25.32
N THR A 680 -5.80 19.42 26.38
CA THR A 680 -5.53 20.76 26.92
C THR A 680 -4.46 21.48 26.09
N GLU A 681 -4.53 22.82 25.99
CA GLU A 681 -3.56 23.64 25.25
C GLU A 681 -2.11 23.39 25.71
N GLN A 682 -1.90 23.10 27.00
CA GLN A 682 -0.58 22.84 27.58
C GLN A 682 0.09 21.59 26.99
N PHE A 683 -0.69 20.59 26.60
CA PHE A 683 -0.21 19.28 26.18
C PHE A 683 -0.66 18.89 24.78
N GLU A 684 -1.07 19.85 23.95
CA GLU A 684 -1.55 19.61 22.59
C GLU A 684 -0.52 18.90 21.69
N ASN A 685 0.78 19.10 21.98
CA ASN A 685 1.91 18.53 21.26
C ASN A 685 2.48 17.26 21.93
N VAL A 686 1.85 16.81 23.02
CA VAL A 686 2.17 15.55 23.67
C VAL A 686 1.31 14.44 23.07
N ARG A 687 1.93 13.31 22.75
CA ARG A 687 1.21 12.12 22.29
C ARG A 687 1.31 11.07 23.39
N VAL A 688 0.18 10.61 23.91
CA VAL A 688 0.13 9.53 24.91
C VAL A 688 -0.72 8.39 24.39
N THR A 689 -0.29 7.16 24.63
CA THR A 689 -1.02 5.96 24.20
C THR A 689 -0.99 4.93 25.31
N VAL A 690 -2.12 4.27 25.55
CA VAL A 690 -2.17 3.06 26.37
C VAL A 690 -2.33 1.86 25.43
N GLY A 691 -1.20 1.29 24.99
CA GLY A 691 -1.19 0.20 24.02
C GLY A 691 -1.53 -1.17 24.61
N ILE A 692 -1.33 -1.32 25.93
CA ILE A 692 -1.56 -2.57 26.66
C ILE A 692 -2.43 -2.25 27.87
N THR A 693 -3.56 -2.96 27.98
CA THR A 693 -4.32 -3.06 29.22
C THR A 693 -4.83 -4.49 29.34
N ARG A 694 -4.51 -5.15 30.46
CA ARG A 694 -4.96 -6.51 30.77
C ARG A 694 -4.93 -6.80 32.26
N GLY A 695 -5.83 -7.66 32.71
CA GLY A 695 -5.75 -8.30 34.02
C GLY A 695 -4.56 -9.28 34.11
N GLU A 696 -3.90 -9.30 35.26
CA GLU A 696 -2.83 -10.24 35.62
C GLU A 696 -3.20 -10.92 36.95
N SER A 697 -2.67 -12.12 37.24
CA SER A 697 -2.91 -12.93 38.46
C SER A 697 -4.30 -13.60 38.58
N ASP A 698 -4.61 -14.14 39.77
CA ASP A 698 -5.88 -14.82 40.08
C ASP A 698 -7.06 -13.85 39.93
N PHE A 699 -8.14 -14.32 39.33
CA PHE A 699 -9.38 -13.55 39.14
C PHE A 699 -10.48 -14.04 40.08
N VAL A 700 -11.38 -13.13 40.45
CA VAL A 700 -12.66 -13.47 41.07
C VAL A 700 -13.70 -13.57 39.97
N CYS A 701 -14.35 -14.73 39.86
CA CYS A 701 -15.46 -14.95 38.94
C CYS A 701 -16.76 -14.58 39.65
N HIS A 702 -17.53 -13.66 39.08
CA HIS A 702 -18.88 -13.32 39.54
C HIS A 702 -19.89 -13.96 38.58
N GLU A 703 -20.42 -15.13 38.95
CA GLU A 703 -21.39 -15.91 38.14
C GLU A 703 -22.86 -15.56 38.45
N ASP A 704 -23.09 -14.86 39.57
CA ASP A 704 -24.44 -14.58 40.10
C ASP A 704 -25.08 -13.31 39.49
N GLY A 705 -24.46 -12.74 38.46
CA GLY A 705 -24.76 -11.39 37.95
C GLY A 705 -25.18 -11.36 36.49
N LYS A 706 -25.84 -10.27 36.10
CA LYS A 706 -26.17 -9.99 34.71
C LYS A 706 -24.98 -9.31 34.05
N ALA A 707 -24.38 -9.94 33.04
CA ALA A 707 -23.17 -9.44 32.39
C ALA A 707 -23.35 -9.24 30.87
N MET A 708 -22.62 -8.28 30.31
CA MET A 708 -22.54 -7.98 28.89
C MET A 708 -21.10 -7.77 28.47
N ARG A 709 -20.68 -8.48 27.41
CA ARG A 709 -19.42 -8.26 26.73
C ARG A 709 -19.61 -7.30 25.56
N TRP A 710 -18.73 -6.33 25.48
CA TRP A 710 -18.69 -5.30 24.45
C TRP A 710 -17.40 -5.43 23.67
N THR A 711 -17.49 -5.43 22.34
CA THR A 711 -16.33 -5.35 21.44
C THR A 711 -16.45 -4.09 20.60
N LEU A 712 -15.43 -3.23 20.70
CA LEU A 712 -15.34 -1.96 20.00
C LEU A 712 -14.15 -2.02 19.05
N ASP A 713 -14.38 -1.74 17.77
CA ASP A 713 -13.35 -1.69 16.75
C ASP A 713 -12.98 -0.23 16.45
N GLY A 714 -11.68 0.05 16.47
CA GLY A 714 -11.09 1.32 16.09
C GLY A 714 -10.15 1.15 14.89
N GLU A 715 -9.02 1.85 14.91
CA GLU A 715 -8.04 1.84 13.82
C GLU A 715 -6.63 1.63 14.36
N LEU A 716 -5.98 0.56 13.92
CA LEU A 716 -4.57 0.28 14.23
C LEU A 716 -3.70 1.33 13.54
N ASN A 717 -2.85 1.98 14.33
CA ASN A 717 -1.91 2.98 13.83
C ASN A 717 -0.70 3.11 14.77
N HIS A 718 0.40 3.69 14.28
CA HIS A 718 1.58 3.96 15.08
C HIS A 718 1.30 5.09 16.10
N ALA A 719 1.46 4.80 17.39
CA ALA A 719 1.22 5.73 18.50
C ALA A 719 2.02 7.03 18.38
N GLY A 720 3.31 6.88 18.10
CA GLY A 720 4.24 7.98 17.84
C GLY A 720 3.82 8.84 16.67
N ALA A 721 3.54 8.29 15.48
CA ALA A 721 3.24 9.06 14.27
C ALA A 721 1.83 9.69 14.25
N THR A 722 0.83 9.05 14.87
CA THR A 722 -0.56 9.52 14.81
C THR A 722 -0.90 10.47 15.96
N ALA A 723 -1.20 11.72 15.62
CA ALA A 723 -1.63 12.72 16.61
C ALA A 723 -2.90 12.25 17.33
N VAL A 724 -2.98 12.51 18.64
CA VAL A 724 -4.08 12.09 19.53
C VAL A 724 -5.46 12.38 18.92
N LYS A 725 -5.66 13.61 18.43
CA LYS A 725 -6.92 14.08 17.80
C LYS A 725 -7.38 13.28 16.58
N ASP A 726 -6.48 12.58 15.91
CA ASP A 726 -6.75 11.85 14.67
C ASP A 726 -7.02 10.35 14.91
N ARG A 727 -6.82 9.87 16.14
CA ARG A 727 -6.94 8.46 16.50
C ARG A 727 -8.40 8.03 16.62
N LYS A 728 -8.67 6.81 16.14
CA LYS A 728 -9.89 6.06 16.47
C LYS A 728 -9.56 5.01 17.54
N ASP A 729 -9.43 5.44 18.79
CA ASP A 729 -8.88 4.60 19.87
C ASP A 729 -10.01 3.85 20.64
N PRO A 730 -10.15 2.53 20.46
CA PRO A 730 -11.17 1.73 21.12
C PRO A 730 -10.89 1.53 22.62
N GLY A 731 -9.65 1.75 23.09
CA GLY A 731 -9.31 1.71 24.51
C GLY A 731 -9.89 2.90 25.28
N VAL A 732 -9.80 4.10 24.71
CA VAL A 732 -10.46 5.29 25.27
C VAL A 732 -11.98 5.12 25.21
N ALA A 733 -12.52 4.61 24.10
CA ALA A 733 -13.94 4.36 23.94
C ALA A 733 -14.48 3.36 24.99
N ALA A 734 -13.75 2.27 25.24
CA ALA A 734 -14.06 1.30 26.28
C ALA A 734 -14.09 1.92 27.67
N ALA A 735 -13.12 2.79 27.98
CA ALA A 735 -13.08 3.50 29.25
C ALA A 735 -14.27 4.45 29.44
N ARG A 736 -14.64 5.19 28.38
CA ARG A 736 -15.82 6.07 28.39
C ARG A 736 -17.13 5.28 28.52
N LEU A 737 -17.22 4.12 27.87
CA LEU A 737 -18.37 3.21 28.00
C LEU A 737 -18.50 2.67 29.43
N ALA A 738 -17.38 2.25 30.05
CA ALA A 738 -17.37 1.80 31.44
C ALA A 738 -17.79 2.92 32.40
N LEU A 739 -17.31 4.15 32.20
CA LEU A 739 -17.72 5.31 32.99
C LEU A 739 -19.23 5.57 32.88
N GLU A 740 -19.78 5.54 31.66
CA GLU A 740 -21.21 5.73 31.43
C GLU A 740 -22.04 4.63 32.09
N PHE A 741 -21.55 3.38 32.07
CA PHE A 741 -22.16 2.27 32.81
C PHE A 741 -22.21 2.53 34.31
N TYR A 742 -21.10 2.95 34.92
CA TYR A 742 -21.09 3.28 36.36
C TYR A 742 -22.01 4.45 36.69
N ARG A 743 -22.08 5.46 35.82
CA ARG A 743 -23.00 6.61 35.96
C ARG A 743 -24.46 6.16 35.95
N LEU A 744 -24.85 5.38 34.93
CA LEU A 744 -26.21 4.85 34.76
C LEU A 744 -26.60 3.85 35.86
N LEU A 745 -25.62 3.14 36.42
CA LEU A 745 -25.84 2.22 37.53
C LEU A 745 -26.05 2.97 38.84
N ALA A 746 -25.30 4.05 39.10
CA ALA A 746 -25.49 4.89 40.28
C ALA A 746 -26.91 5.51 40.32
N GLU A 747 -27.44 5.94 39.17
CA GLU A 747 -28.83 6.42 39.06
C GLU A 747 -29.88 5.32 39.38
N ARG A 748 -29.53 4.06 39.12
CA ARG A 748 -30.40 2.91 39.41
C ARG A 748 -30.25 2.43 40.84
N GLU A 749 -29.11 2.62 41.48
CA GLU A 749 -28.87 2.25 42.87
C GLU A 749 -29.86 2.95 43.82
N GLU A 750 -30.30 4.17 43.49
CA GLU A 750 -31.36 4.87 44.22
C GLU A 750 -32.69 4.11 44.24
N ARG A 751 -33.02 3.40 43.14
CA ARG A 751 -34.26 2.63 42.95
C ARG A 751 -34.11 1.17 43.33
N TYR A 752 -32.91 0.62 43.21
CA TYR A 752 -32.56 -0.77 43.46
C TYR A 752 -31.35 -0.83 44.41
N PRO A 753 -31.55 -0.66 45.73
CA PRO A 753 -30.45 -0.59 46.68
C PRO A 753 -29.63 -1.89 46.72
N GLY A 754 -28.31 -1.77 46.74
CA GLY A 754 -27.39 -2.90 46.87
C GLY A 754 -26.94 -3.53 45.55
N ILE A 755 -27.35 -2.99 44.40
CA ILE A 755 -26.72 -3.34 43.11
C ILE A 755 -25.27 -2.83 43.07
N LYS A 756 -24.38 -3.62 42.48
CA LYS A 756 -22.95 -3.28 42.31
C LYS A 756 -22.50 -3.54 40.89
N GLY A 757 -21.68 -2.64 40.35
CA GLY A 757 -21.15 -2.73 39.00
C GLY A 757 -19.72 -3.24 38.96
N PHE A 758 -19.41 -4.06 37.97
CA PHE A 758 -18.06 -4.55 37.70
C PHE A 758 -17.70 -4.33 36.24
N SER A 759 -16.52 -3.77 35.99
CA SER A 759 -15.87 -3.82 34.68
C SER A 759 -14.66 -4.71 34.78
N GLY A 760 -14.59 -5.75 33.95
CA GLY A 760 -13.48 -6.69 33.98
C GLY A 760 -13.31 -7.46 32.69
N ASN A 761 -12.26 -8.28 32.65
CA ASN A 761 -11.88 -9.06 31.49
C ASN A 761 -11.58 -8.16 30.27
N VAL A 762 -10.88 -7.05 30.53
CA VAL A 762 -10.49 -6.04 29.55
C VAL A 762 -9.32 -6.58 28.73
N ARG A 763 -9.46 -6.56 27.40
CA ARG A 763 -8.44 -7.06 26.47
C ARG A 763 -8.31 -6.13 25.28
N PHE A 764 -7.09 -5.63 25.09
CA PHE A 764 -6.73 -4.82 23.94
C PHE A 764 -6.16 -5.74 22.86
N TYR A 765 -6.42 -5.42 21.59
CA TYR A 765 -5.84 -6.10 20.45
C TYR A 765 -5.04 -5.10 19.59
N PRO A 766 -3.75 -5.39 19.26
CA PRO A 766 -3.02 -6.62 19.56
C PRO A 766 -2.59 -6.78 21.03
N GLY A 767 -2.54 -5.69 21.80
CA GLY A 767 -2.31 -5.74 23.26
C GLY A 767 -0.94 -6.26 23.70
N MET A 768 0.06 -6.25 22.81
CA MET A 768 1.42 -6.73 23.06
C MET A 768 2.49 -5.64 23.00
N ASN A 769 2.22 -4.51 22.34
CA ASN A 769 3.17 -3.43 22.11
C ASN A 769 2.65 -2.10 22.69
N ARG A 770 3.53 -1.28 23.26
CA ARG A 770 3.18 0.00 23.91
C ARG A 770 2.97 1.14 22.90
N ASN A 771 3.70 1.09 21.79
CA ASN A 771 3.72 2.08 20.72
C ASN A 771 2.68 1.84 19.61
N VAL A 772 1.67 1.01 19.85
CA VAL A 772 0.59 0.72 18.89
C VAL A 772 -0.74 1.17 19.49
N ILE A 773 -1.51 1.96 18.74
CA ILE A 773 -2.89 2.30 19.09
C ILE A 773 -3.73 1.03 18.92
N PRO A 774 -4.52 0.59 19.91
CA PRO A 774 -5.30 -0.63 19.81
C PRO A 774 -6.29 -0.58 18.64
N GLY A 775 -6.42 -1.68 17.91
CA GLY A 775 -7.37 -1.82 16.80
C GLY A 775 -8.75 -2.27 17.26
N SER A 776 -8.81 -2.98 18.37
CA SER A 776 -10.05 -3.44 18.98
C SER A 776 -9.87 -3.61 20.48
N VAL A 777 -10.95 -3.42 21.23
CA VAL A 777 -11.01 -3.68 22.67
C VAL A 777 -12.25 -4.49 23.00
N SER A 778 -12.07 -5.51 23.84
CA SER A 778 -13.15 -6.23 24.48
C SER A 778 -13.17 -5.93 25.97
N LEU A 779 -14.33 -5.63 26.54
CA LEU A 779 -14.55 -5.52 27.98
C LEU A 779 -15.88 -6.16 28.39
N THR A 780 -15.99 -6.60 29.63
CA THR A 780 -17.23 -7.12 30.21
C THR A 780 -17.72 -6.19 31.30
N LEU A 781 -18.97 -5.74 31.20
CA LEU A 781 -19.67 -4.92 32.20
C LEU A 781 -20.75 -5.78 32.85
N ALA A 782 -20.77 -5.86 34.18
CA ALA A 782 -21.69 -6.72 34.91
C ALA A 782 -22.31 -6.03 36.11
N VAL A 783 -23.56 -6.39 36.39
CA VAL A 783 -24.29 -5.97 37.58
C VAL A 783 -24.51 -7.17 38.49
N GLN A 784 -24.12 -7.03 39.76
CA GLN A 784 -24.45 -7.96 40.83
C GLN A 784 -25.54 -7.35 41.71
N GLY A 785 -26.49 -8.16 42.17
CA GLY A 785 -27.64 -7.71 42.96
C GLY A 785 -28.97 -7.84 42.23
N GLU A 786 -30.07 -7.52 42.91
CA GLU A 786 -31.44 -7.68 42.38
C GLU A 786 -31.82 -6.51 41.46
N LEU A 787 -31.41 -6.58 40.20
CA LEU A 787 -31.91 -5.68 39.14
C LEU A 787 -32.93 -6.43 38.26
N PRO A 788 -34.14 -5.92 38.03
CA PRO A 788 -35.12 -6.52 37.12
C PRO A 788 -34.62 -6.69 35.67
N ASP A 789 -35.17 -7.66 34.92
CA ASP A 789 -34.75 -7.94 33.53
C ASP A 789 -35.02 -6.78 32.58
N ASP A 790 -36.18 -6.13 32.70
CA ASP A 790 -36.56 -4.95 31.93
C ASP A 790 -35.64 -3.75 32.19
N GLU A 791 -35.24 -3.51 33.45
CA GLU A 791 -34.29 -2.45 33.78
C GLU A 791 -32.86 -2.74 33.31
N TYR A 792 -32.44 -4.00 33.35
CA TYR A 792 -31.17 -4.42 32.78
C TYR A 792 -31.16 -4.28 31.25
N ASP A 793 -32.26 -4.63 30.60
CA ASP A 793 -32.44 -4.45 29.16
C ASP A 793 -32.47 -2.96 28.78
N SER A 794 -33.09 -2.10 29.59
CA SER A 794 -33.01 -0.63 29.44
C SER A 794 -31.57 -0.13 29.55
N LEU A 795 -30.83 -0.57 30.58
CA LEU A 795 -29.43 -0.20 30.77
C LEU A 795 -28.57 -0.61 29.56
N ALA A 796 -28.80 -1.81 29.03
CA ALA A 796 -28.13 -2.31 27.82
C ALA A 796 -28.42 -1.43 26.59
N GLN A 797 -29.69 -1.06 26.38
CA GLN A 797 -30.13 -0.21 25.28
C GLN A 797 -29.55 1.20 25.37
N GLU A 798 -29.51 1.79 26.57
CA GLU A 798 -28.92 3.12 26.79
C GLU A 798 -27.42 3.13 26.50
N LEU A 799 -26.69 2.11 26.96
CA LEU A 799 -25.26 1.94 26.65
C LEU A 799 -25.01 1.69 25.17
N GLN A 800 -25.84 0.89 24.52
CA GLN A 800 -25.76 0.69 23.07
C GLN A 800 -26.03 1.99 22.31
N GLY A 801 -27.03 2.76 22.74
CA GLY A 801 -27.34 4.08 22.21
C GLY A 801 -26.18 5.07 22.39
N PHE A 802 -25.50 5.03 23.53
CA PHE A 802 -24.29 5.83 23.78
C PHE A 802 -23.13 5.39 22.87
N ALA A 803 -22.89 4.10 22.72
CA ALA A 803 -21.83 3.58 21.85
C ALA A 803 -22.05 3.98 20.39
N VAL A 804 -23.25 3.76 19.85
CA VAL A 804 -23.57 4.05 18.44
C VAL A 804 -23.80 5.56 18.20
N GLY A 805 -24.40 6.27 19.15
CA GLY A 805 -24.81 7.66 19.00
C GLY A 805 -23.75 8.69 19.40
N THR A 806 -22.79 8.31 20.26
CA THR A 806 -21.75 9.21 20.80
C THR A 806 -20.35 8.74 20.47
N LEU A 807 -20.00 7.48 20.78
CA LEU A 807 -18.63 6.99 20.56
C LEU A 807 -18.29 6.86 19.07
N ALA A 808 -19.26 6.54 18.21
CA ALA A 808 -19.05 6.39 16.78
C ALA A 808 -18.92 7.69 15.98
N LYS A 809 -19.33 8.85 16.53
CA LYS A 809 -19.24 10.13 15.80
C LYS A 809 -17.80 10.62 15.76
N LYS A 810 -17.32 11.08 14.60
CA LYS A 810 -16.02 11.76 14.45
C LYS A 810 -16.25 13.27 14.62
N VAL A 811 -15.96 13.81 15.80
CA VAL A 811 -16.05 15.27 16.04
C VAL A 811 -14.72 15.78 16.58
N ALA A 812 -14.35 17.00 16.18
CA ALA A 812 -13.11 17.67 16.57
C ALA A 812 -12.93 17.86 18.10
N SER A 813 -13.95 17.52 18.90
CA SER A 813 -13.98 17.67 20.35
C SER A 813 -14.74 16.53 21.07
N GLY A 814 -14.45 15.26 20.76
CA GLY A 814 -14.70 14.17 21.72
C GLY A 814 -15.68 13.05 21.33
N GLY A 815 -15.70 12.60 20.07
CA GLY A 815 -16.14 11.23 19.74
C GLY A 815 -14.96 10.42 19.22
N GLU A 816 -14.91 9.12 19.50
CA GLU A 816 -13.72 8.28 19.23
C GLU A 816 -13.72 7.70 17.80
N GLY A 817 -14.79 7.88 17.01
CA GLY A 817 -14.88 7.33 15.66
C GLY A 817 -14.81 5.80 15.61
N VAL A 818 -15.17 5.12 16.71
CA VAL A 818 -15.11 3.66 16.83
C VAL A 818 -16.44 3.00 16.49
N ARG A 819 -16.39 1.77 16.01
CA ARG A 819 -17.58 0.97 15.68
C ARG A 819 -17.86 -0.02 16.80
N LEU A 820 -19.11 -0.08 17.28
CA LEU A 820 -19.58 -1.22 18.07
C LEU A 820 -19.69 -2.45 17.15
N SER A 821 -18.81 -3.43 17.34
CA SER A 821 -18.73 -4.60 16.46
C SER A 821 -19.51 -5.79 16.99
N ARG A 822 -19.49 -6.00 18.31
CA ARG A 822 -20.21 -7.09 18.96
C ARG A 822 -20.70 -6.69 20.35
N MET A 823 -21.88 -7.18 20.71
CA MET A 823 -22.46 -7.08 22.05
C MET A 823 -23.07 -8.43 22.41
N GLU A 824 -22.66 -9.02 23.53
CA GLU A 824 -23.06 -10.38 23.93
C GLU A 824 -23.46 -10.44 25.40
N ARG A 825 -24.56 -11.13 25.71
CA ARG A 825 -24.88 -11.46 27.10
C ARG A 825 -23.93 -12.54 27.61
N MET A 826 -23.43 -12.35 28.82
CA MET A 826 -22.56 -13.28 29.52
C MET A 826 -23.23 -13.71 30.82
N SER A 827 -22.93 -14.93 31.27
CA SER A 827 -23.36 -15.44 32.59
C SER A 827 -22.38 -15.12 33.70
N PHE A 828 -21.24 -14.50 33.40
CA PHE A 828 -20.21 -14.19 34.38
C PHE A 828 -19.33 -13.02 33.95
N VAL A 829 -18.62 -12.45 34.92
CA VAL A 829 -17.47 -11.56 34.69
C VAL A 829 -16.29 -12.03 35.53
N ASN A 830 -15.09 -11.98 34.93
CA ASN A 830 -13.84 -12.18 35.65
C ASN A 830 -13.27 -10.83 36.00
N VAL A 831 -13.01 -10.60 37.28
CA VAL A 831 -12.39 -9.37 37.79
C VAL A 831 -11.04 -9.73 38.36
N TYR A 832 -9.99 -9.14 37.81
CA TYR A 832 -8.61 -9.43 38.20
C TYR A 832 -8.17 -8.52 39.34
N GLY A 833 -7.58 -9.08 40.40
CA GLY A 833 -7.06 -8.31 41.54
C GLY A 833 -5.81 -7.47 41.22
N ARG A 834 -5.26 -7.64 40.01
CA ARG A 834 -4.17 -6.85 39.46
C ARG A 834 -4.42 -6.59 37.98
N ALA A 835 -4.15 -5.38 37.52
CA ALA A 835 -4.17 -5.02 36.11
C ALA A 835 -2.90 -4.25 35.76
N VAL A 836 -2.41 -4.43 34.54
CA VAL A 836 -1.32 -3.62 33.98
C VAL A 836 -1.88 -2.67 32.93
N ALA A 837 -1.45 -1.42 32.97
CA ALA A 837 -1.60 -0.46 31.87
C ALA A 837 -0.22 0.06 31.48
N SER A 838 0.16 -0.15 30.22
CA SER A 838 1.45 0.32 29.71
C SER A 838 1.25 1.56 28.84
N ILE A 839 2.02 2.61 29.14
CA ILE A 839 1.95 3.86 28.38
C ILE A 839 3.15 4.03 27.43
N ASP A 840 2.92 4.73 26.33
CA ASP A 840 3.93 5.34 25.46
C ASP A 840 3.64 6.84 25.38
N LEU A 841 4.50 7.64 26.01
CA LEU A 841 4.44 9.09 26.07
C LEU A 841 5.51 9.68 25.15
N ARG A 842 5.11 10.63 24.30
CA ARG A 842 5.98 11.36 23.39
C ARG A 842 5.85 12.85 23.62
N ALA A 843 6.96 13.57 23.71
CA ALA A 843 6.99 15.03 23.81
C ALA A 843 8.08 15.64 22.93
N THR A 844 7.85 16.86 22.44
CA THR A 844 8.85 17.59 21.63
C THR A 844 9.97 18.19 22.46
N GLU A 845 9.67 18.51 23.71
CA GLU A 845 10.61 19.10 24.68
C GLU A 845 10.63 18.29 25.98
N LYS A 846 11.79 18.26 26.63
CA LYS A 846 11.99 17.49 27.86
C LYS A 846 11.14 18.02 29.01
N GLU A 847 11.03 19.34 29.10
CA GLU A 847 10.25 20.05 30.11
C GLU A 847 8.76 19.70 30.01
N GLN A 848 8.23 19.56 28.80
CA GLN A 848 6.83 19.15 28.59
C GLN A 848 6.58 17.72 29.08
N SER A 849 7.49 16.78 28.79
CA SER A 849 7.40 15.40 29.28
C SER A 849 7.42 15.35 30.81
N GLN A 850 8.32 16.11 31.44
CA GLN A 850 8.41 16.20 32.89
C GLN A 850 7.15 16.79 33.52
N GLU A 851 6.56 17.82 32.91
CA GLU A 851 5.33 18.43 33.41
C GLU A 851 4.12 17.50 33.24
N PHE A 852 4.01 16.83 32.09
CA PHE A 852 2.98 15.82 31.85
C PHE A 852 3.06 14.67 32.87
N ARG A 853 4.28 14.21 33.19
CA ARG A 853 4.52 13.17 34.21
C ARG A 853 4.04 13.61 35.59
N LYS A 854 4.21 14.87 35.98
CA LYS A 854 3.75 15.40 37.27
C LYS A 854 2.22 15.44 37.36
N GLU A 855 1.56 15.95 36.33
CA GLU A 855 0.09 15.97 36.26
C GLU A 855 -0.48 14.55 36.27
N MET A 856 0.21 13.61 35.62
CA MET A 856 -0.13 12.20 35.67
C MET A 856 0.04 11.60 37.09
N ASP A 857 1.05 11.98 37.87
CA ASP A 857 1.18 11.54 39.28
C ASP A 857 0.01 12.01 40.14
N ILE A 858 -0.41 13.27 39.97
CA ILE A 858 -1.57 13.84 40.68
C ILE A 858 -2.82 13.04 40.31
N MET A 859 -3.03 12.81 39.01
CA MET A 859 -4.14 12.02 38.48
C MET A 859 -4.16 10.59 39.04
N LEU A 860 -3.01 9.92 39.11
CA LEU A 860 -2.91 8.57 39.67
C LEU A 860 -3.29 8.54 41.15
N GLY A 861 -2.90 9.55 41.93
CA GLY A 861 -3.31 9.67 43.33
C GLY A 861 -4.82 9.83 43.52
N ASP A 862 -5.52 10.42 42.56
CA ASP A 862 -6.99 10.49 42.56
C ASP A 862 -7.63 9.17 42.15
N VAL A 863 -7.05 8.46 41.17
CA VAL A 863 -7.49 7.12 40.75
C VAL A 863 -7.34 6.11 41.91
N GLU A 864 -6.23 6.13 42.64
CA GLU A 864 -6.01 5.28 43.83
C GLU A 864 -7.12 5.46 44.87
N LYS A 865 -7.48 6.71 45.18
CA LYS A 865 -8.53 7.02 46.15
C LYS A 865 -9.92 6.61 45.65
N GLN A 866 -10.25 6.93 44.40
CA GLN A 866 -11.58 6.69 43.84
C GLN A 866 -11.90 5.19 43.74
N PHE A 867 -10.95 4.40 43.25
CA PHE A 867 -11.15 2.97 43.02
C PHE A 867 -10.68 2.10 44.19
N SER A 868 -10.12 2.71 45.24
CA SER A 868 -9.53 2.01 46.39
C SER A 868 -8.48 0.98 45.96
N VAL A 869 -7.62 1.38 45.02
CA VAL A 869 -6.52 0.55 44.50
C VAL A 869 -5.17 1.15 44.90
N ARG A 870 -4.13 0.33 44.87
CA ARG A 870 -2.74 0.78 44.95
C ARG A 870 -2.11 0.74 43.56
N VAL A 871 -1.37 1.77 43.18
CA VAL A 871 -0.65 1.83 41.91
C VAL A 871 0.85 1.76 42.14
N GLU A 872 1.52 0.86 41.42
CA GLU A 872 2.98 0.79 41.31
C GLU A 872 3.38 1.09 39.87
N SER A 873 4.59 1.61 39.63
CA SER A 873 5.07 1.86 38.26
C SER A 873 6.49 1.36 38.01
N SER A 874 6.82 1.09 36.75
CA SER A 874 8.13 0.60 36.32
C SER A 874 8.52 1.23 34.98
N LEU A 875 9.57 2.06 34.99
CA LEU A 875 10.11 2.70 33.79
C LEU A 875 10.73 1.65 32.87
N GLN A 876 10.29 1.63 31.62
CA GLN A 876 10.78 0.72 30.59
C GLN A 876 11.80 1.40 29.68
N GLN A 877 11.52 2.63 29.24
CA GLN A 877 12.38 3.38 28.33
C GLN A 877 12.25 4.88 28.54
N GLN A 878 13.36 5.61 28.47
CA GLN A 878 13.38 7.06 28.44
C GLN A 878 14.43 7.58 27.46
N VAL A 879 13.99 8.39 26.49
CA VAL A 879 14.85 8.99 25.46
C VAL A 879 14.50 10.47 25.36
N ASP A 880 15.50 11.34 25.42
CA ASP A 880 15.30 12.79 25.28
C ASP A 880 15.00 13.16 23.81
N PRO A 881 14.25 14.26 23.54
CA PRO A 881 14.03 14.74 22.17
C PRO A 881 15.34 15.17 21.48
N TYR A 882 15.39 15.04 20.14
CA TYR A 882 16.58 15.38 19.34
C TYR A 882 16.25 16.28 18.14
N SER A 883 17.06 17.33 17.94
CA SER A 883 16.94 18.25 16.81
C SER A 883 17.78 17.80 15.62
N LEU A 884 17.13 17.26 14.58
CA LEU A 884 17.79 16.89 13.33
C LEU A 884 18.30 18.11 12.56
N ALA A 885 17.59 19.23 12.67
CA ALA A 885 18.01 20.49 12.05
C ALA A 885 19.35 21.01 12.59
N GLU A 886 19.66 20.71 13.85
CA GLU A 886 20.93 21.07 14.49
C GLU A 886 22.00 19.99 14.29
N SER A 887 21.66 18.71 14.48
CA SER A 887 22.60 17.60 14.36
C SER A 887 23.01 17.32 12.90
N GLY A 888 22.17 17.72 11.94
CA GLY A 888 22.46 17.81 10.52
C GLY A 888 22.02 16.61 9.69
N GLN A 889 21.29 15.66 10.24
CA GLN A 889 20.77 14.49 9.50
C GLN A 889 19.45 14.84 8.79
N VAL A 890 19.20 14.19 7.66
CA VAL A 890 17.96 14.33 6.90
C VAL A 890 17.06 13.14 7.17
N LEU A 891 15.85 13.43 7.62
CA LEU A 891 14.71 12.51 7.59
C LEU A 891 13.61 13.16 6.77
N LEU A 892 13.42 12.69 5.55
CA LEU A 892 12.43 13.15 4.58
C LEU A 892 11.19 12.27 4.68
N MET A 893 10.09 12.87 5.12
CA MET A 893 8.78 12.22 5.20
C MET A 893 8.01 12.44 3.90
N GLU A 894 7.52 11.35 3.31
CA GLU A 894 6.64 11.34 2.15
C GLU A 894 5.19 11.10 2.57
N ARG A 895 4.28 11.73 1.84
CA ARG A 895 2.84 11.59 2.09
C ARG A 895 2.38 10.15 1.82
N SER A 896 1.76 9.53 2.82
CA SER A 896 1.14 8.21 2.70
C SER A 896 -0.37 8.23 2.90
N TYR A 897 -1.04 7.16 2.46
CA TYR A 897 -2.48 6.92 2.54
C TYR A 897 -2.74 5.58 3.23
N GLY A 898 -3.89 5.45 3.90
CA GLY A 898 -4.30 4.18 4.52
C GLY A 898 -3.65 3.84 5.88
N GLY A 899 -2.85 4.75 6.46
CA GLY A 899 -2.14 4.54 7.73
C GLY A 899 -0.81 3.79 7.56
N SER A 900 -0.23 3.33 8.68
CA SER A 900 1.00 2.50 8.75
C SER A 900 0.76 1.24 9.57
N HIS A 901 1.67 0.26 9.49
CA HIS A 901 1.56 -1.04 10.17
C HIS A 901 0.26 -1.80 9.82
N ASN A 902 -0.23 -1.63 8.60
CA ASN A 902 -1.39 -2.35 8.09
C ASN A 902 -1.26 -2.54 6.57
N PRO A 903 -1.96 -3.53 5.99
CA PRO A 903 -1.79 -3.90 4.58
C PRO A 903 -2.32 -2.88 3.57
N ASN A 904 -3.04 -1.83 4.02
CA ASN A 904 -3.61 -0.79 3.15
C ASN A 904 -2.69 0.42 2.95
N GLU A 905 -1.48 0.38 3.49
CA GLU A 905 -0.47 1.43 3.31
C GLU A 905 -0.16 1.66 1.82
N ALA A 906 -0.26 2.91 1.40
CA ALA A 906 -0.05 3.28 0.01
C ALA A 906 0.63 4.65 -0.16
N GLU A 907 1.32 4.81 -1.28
CA GLU A 907 1.88 6.08 -1.73
C GLU A 907 1.55 6.38 -3.18
N LEU A 908 1.48 7.67 -3.51
CA LEU A 908 1.28 8.13 -4.87
C LEU A 908 2.58 8.08 -5.67
N GLN A 909 2.46 7.66 -6.94
CA GLN A 909 3.60 7.64 -7.85
C GLN A 909 4.23 9.03 -8.07
N THR A 910 3.42 10.09 -8.05
CA THR A 910 3.90 11.46 -8.18
C THR A 910 4.77 11.88 -7.00
N ASP A 911 4.43 11.45 -5.79
CA ASP A 911 5.15 11.83 -4.57
C ASP A 911 6.49 11.09 -4.52
N LEU A 912 6.49 9.78 -4.81
CA LEU A 912 7.69 8.98 -5.03
C LEU A 912 8.63 9.60 -6.06
N THR A 913 8.09 10.11 -7.17
CA THR A 913 8.89 10.74 -8.22
C THR A 913 9.51 12.05 -7.74
N ARG A 914 8.72 12.92 -7.10
CA ARG A 914 9.20 14.20 -6.56
C ARG A 914 10.33 13.99 -5.56
N ALA A 915 10.17 13.06 -4.62
CA ALA A 915 11.16 12.79 -3.59
C ALA A 915 12.42 12.15 -4.17
N THR A 916 12.29 11.31 -5.20
CA THR A 916 13.43 10.74 -5.94
C THR A 916 14.23 11.81 -6.67
N VAL A 917 13.56 12.75 -7.35
CA VAL A 917 14.23 13.91 -8.00
C VAL A 917 14.94 14.78 -6.96
N LEU A 918 14.30 15.05 -5.82
CA LEU A 918 14.91 15.83 -4.72
C LEU A 918 16.16 15.16 -4.15
N GLN A 919 16.06 13.86 -3.85
CA GLN A 919 17.17 13.08 -3.29
C GLN A 919 18.34 13.02 -4.30
N PHE A 920 18.05 12.75 -5.58
CA PHE A 920 19.04 12.79 -6.64
C PHE A 920 19.70 14.18 -6.77
N GLN A 921 18.91 15.26 -6.83
CA GLN A 921 19.42 16.63 -6.90
C GLN A 921 20.36 16.94 -5.73
N THR A 922 19.96 16.55 -4.52
CA THR A 922 20.76 16.77 -3.31
C THR A 922 22.12 16.08 -3.42
N VAL A 923 22.15 14.81 -3.82
CA VAL A 923 23.40 14.04 -3.98
C VAL A 923 24.24 14.57 -5.15
N ASN A 924 23.62 14.94 -6.27
CA ASN A 924 24.30 15.49 -7.45
C ASN A 924 25.03 16.80 -7.10
N ASP A 925 24.36 17.69 -6.37
CA ASP A 925 24.93 18.97 -5.97
C ASP A 925 26.08 18.79 -4.95
N LEU A 926 26.03 17.73 -4.14
CA LEU A 926 27.13 17.37 -3.24
C LEU A 926 28.32 16.82 -3.99
N PHE A 927 28.11 15.94 -4.98
CA PHE A 927 29.20 15.48 -5.84
C PHE A 927 29.86 16.64 -6.60
N ALA A 928 29.09 17.66 -7.00
CA ALA A 928 29.65 18.88 -7.60
C ALA A 928 30.56 19.66 -6.62
N ALA A 929 30.34 19.57 -5.30
CA ALA A 929 31.18 20.19 -4.28
C ALA A 929 32.51 19.45 -4.04
N LYS A 930 32.63 18.18 -4.45
CA LYS A 930 33.81 17.29 -4.35
C LYS A 930 34.29 16.92 -2.95
N THR A 931 34.15 17.80 -1.96
CA THR A 931 34.47 17.59 -0.54
C THR A 931 33.43 18.25 0.36
N LEU A 932 33.25 17.74 1.58
CA LEU A 932 32.36 18.29 2.61
C LEU A 932 33.19 19.06 3.66
N PRO A 933 32.83 20.33 3.96
CA PRO A 933 33.36 21.05 5.11
C PRO A 933 33.14 20.30 6.44
N ALA A 934 33.98 20.55 7.44
CA ALA A 934 33.86 19.89 8.75
C ALA A 934 32.56 20.25 9.50
N ASP A 935 32.02 21.45 9.26
CA ASP A 935 30.77 21.97 9.81
C ASP A 935 29.57 21.78 8.87
N PHE A 936 29.72 20.93 7.84
CA PHE A 936 28.65 20.69 6.87
C PHE A 936 27.40 20.10 7.54
N ASN A 937 26.25 20.74 7.29
CA ASN A 937 24.95 20.33 7.81
C ASN A 937 24.07 19.89 6.63
N LEU A 938 23.86 18.57 6.49
CA LEU A 938 23.09 18.00 5.39
C LEU A 938 21.60 18.37 5.47
N TYR A 939 21.04 18.53 6.67
CA TYR A 939 19.66 19.01 6.86
C TYR A 939 19.46 20.38 6.21
N ARG A 940 20.28 21.38 6.57
CA ARG A 940 20.18 22.75 6.03
C ARG A 940 20.48 22.81 4.54
N PHE A 941 21.40 21.96 4.08
CA PHE A 941 21.67 21.81 2.66
C PHE A 941 20.44 21.28 1.90
N THR A 942 19.72 20.31 2.45
CA THR A 942 18.52 19.75 1.82
C THR A 942 17.31 20.68 1.97
N GLU A 943 17.18 21.39 3.09
CA GLU A 943 16.05 22.28 3.41
C GLU A 943 15.82 23.36 2.35
N VAL A 944 16.89 23.96 1.83
CA VAL A 944 16.78 24.98 0.77
C VAL A 944 16.31 24.41 -0.58
N ARG A 945 16.30 23.09 -0.73
CA ARG A 945 15.79 22.36 -1.90
C ARG A 945 14.36 21.87 -1.71
N ILE A 946 13.75 22.09 -0.54
CA ILE A 946 12.31 21.84 -0.38
C ILE A 946 11.56 23.07 -0.92
N PRO A 947 10.61 22.88 -1.85
CA PRO A 947 9.81 23.98 -2.40
C PRO A 947 9.18 24.87 -1.33
N GLU A 948 9.22 26.18 -1.54
CA GLU A 948 8.65 27.16 -0.61
C GLU A 948 7.14 26.97 -0.38
N SER A 949 6.43 26.53 -1.42
CA SER A 949 5.00 26.18 -1.33
C SER A 949 4.73 25.03 -0.35
N TYR A 950 5.72 24.17 -0.08
CA TYR A 950 5.60 23.07 0.87
C TYR A 950 6.02 23.54 2.27
N ARG A 951 7.17 24.23 2.39
CA ARG A 951 7.67 24.75 3.67
C ARG A 951 6.75 25.78 4.32
N SER A 952 6.09 26.63 3.53
CA SER A 952 5.16 27.64 4.05
C SER A 952 3.89 27.04 4.67
N LYS A 953 3.50 25.82 4.26
CA LYS A 953 2.38 25.08 4.87
C LYS A 953 2.79 24.33 6.15
N LEU A 954 4.08 24.04 6.32
CA LEU A 954 4.66 23.30 7.43
C LEU A 954 6.00 23.92 7.82
N SER A 955 5.97 24.90 8.74
CA SER A 955 7.19 25.60 9.16
C SER A 955 8.23 24.62 9.73
N HIS A 956 7.79 23.62 10.50
CA HIS A 956 8.61 22.54 11.05
C HIS A 956 7.77 21.25 11.17
N PHE A 957 8.21 20.16 10.57
CA PHE A 957 7.59 18.85 10.76
C PHE A 957 8.30 18.11 11.90
N ILE A 958 7.53 17.60 12.86
CA ILE A 958 8.05 16.90 14.03
C ILE A 958 7.57 15.45 13.98
N SER A 959 8.53 14.52 13.95
CA SER A 959 8.23 13.09 13.99
C SER A 959 8.06 12.62 15.42
N GLY A 960 6.95 11.92 15.70
CA GLY A 960 6.77 11.21 16.97
C GLY A 960 7.21 9.73 16.92
N ALA A 961 7.53 9.22 15.74
CA ALA A 961 8.11 7.89 15.55
C ALA A 961 9.64 7.95 15.70
N LEU A 962 10.23 6.84 16.15
CA LEU A 962 11.68 6.65 16.03
C LEU A 962 12.00 6.20 14.62
N HIS A 963 13.21 6.52 14.19
CA HIS A 963 13.77 6.17 12.90
C HIS A 963 15.23 5.82 13.11
N ASP A 964 15.86 5.07 12.21
CA ASP A 964 17.26 4.70 12.36
C ASP A 964 18.20 5.91 12.44
N THR A 965 17.83 7.02 11.79
CA THR A 965 18.51 8.32 11.90
C THR A 965 18.67 8.78 13.35
N CYS A 966 17.78 8.41 14.28
CA CYS A 966 17.85 8.78 15.69
C CYS A 966 19.19 8.39 16.32
N ASN A 967 19.63 7.15 16.11
CA ASN A 967 20.86 6.63 16.72
C ASN A 967 22.09 7.39 16.19
N ILE A 968 22.09 7.72 14.91
CA ILE A 968 23.17 8.46 14.26
C ILE A 968 23.20 9.92 14.74
N ALA A 969 22.04 10.57 14.83
CA ALA A 969 21.91 11.94 15.35
C ALA A 969 22.36 12.03 16.82
N ALA A 970 21.95 11.07 17.65
CA ALA A 970 22.36 11.00 19.04
C ALA A 970 23.89 10.84 19.19
N ALA A 971 24.52 10.01 18.34
CA ALA A 971 25.98 9.86 18.33
C ALA A 971 26.69 11.15 17.87
N ALA A 972 26.15 11.83 16.85
CA ALA A 972 26.72 13.09 16.34
C ALA A 972 26.74 14.20 17.40
N ASN A 973 25.74 14.24 18.28
CA ASN A 973 25.65 15.22 19.38
C ASN A 973 26.59 14.93 20.56
N ARG A 974 27.06 13.69 20.74
CA ARG A 974 28.04 13.36 21.80
C ARG A 974 29.47 13.76 21.43
N GLY A 975 29.73 14.03 20.15
CA GLY A 975 31.04 14.36 19.60
C GLY A 975 31.34 15.86 19.45
N SER A 976 30.48 16.75 19.96
CA SER A 976 30.68 18.22 19.97
C SER A 976 31.28 18.72 21.27
#